data_AF-A0A958FMJ9-F1
#
_entry.id   AF-A0A958FMJ9-F1
#
_cell.length_a   1.000
_cell.length_b   1.000
_cell.length_c   1.000
_cell.angle_alpha   90.00
_cell.angle_beta   90.00
_cell.angle_gamma   90.00
#
_symmetry.space_group_name_H-M   'P 1'
#
loop_
_entity.id
_entity.type
_entity.pdbx_description
1 polymer ?
#
loop_
_entity_poly.entity_id
_entity_poly.type
_entity_poly.pdbx_seq_one_letter_code
_entity_poly.pdbx_strand_id
1 'polypeptide(L)'
;MKDMRMAIYNQHTEIDSFYLRFEGQDVLIDTFDCRIEDGRARFGGMLYNVLHPEADWRLSVWDFSASPLKQSHNIFEYSYEGKVAGNAHFSGPIKTMDIHAEARCPDLLYAVVPFNTVRTRLDYNVREKILRFPYLRADFFEFRTQGTGYVNFNTDTLSLDLASDIEVPDDYFNWMTGLNNGKVLVDTDFYGNFRQKDFRGGFVYQGVGVDTLLAIGRGPFTLDDQLLRFNVRTDDVDDDFQLSGVIHKLFSGPQIEILDFNDFPMSQLSYNPVVKSFLDKRHIHMFFSGPYYSLATKAKLVPEDDQLRQIVMAFGNITDIFLDNQRYRGKFRVNSEPKEINGDFDVAFDVSGVNIRVNAPDVLQANVFQGSKSDSPYTGTVKLEKFSLQDYLANSPEWSNVLQEGNLQGELRIDGTVENPGLRFNLGVQDLVVNGVGYYNAIVDGAFNNHRLDFSDLWVRLNSDTVANALLSWDAVSDSLSFRMNGSNLESNFLAETIFGDPDVIDGSLSYAIKANGLLAQPQLTGSLHIGEGHLLDENVFHGIELAVADSLIEGGNFWQIDHHIVNVRRFLYHNRDAYDVNVAGFIGIQEYAPMDLKVNARGNVLAELPQILPYFIDPKTDGKLYARIVGSRGNPLLDEIDLQVYDGSMAFDGVVPPITNLKVDVKLSENDNFIHIRNIEALVQGRRARIYNQPSVTTTDGQVLEPWFFEDVGLNLDVLSLETAE
;
A
#
# COMPACT_ATOMS: atom_id res chain seq x y z
N MET A 1 51.65 -62.15 -7.40
CA MET A 1 52.65 -61.33 -8.15
C MET A 1 53.18 -60.22 -7.22
N LYS A 2 54.35 -59.61 -7.48
CA LYS A 2 54.92 -58.50 -6.67
C LYS A 2 55.19 -57.28 -7.54
N ASP A 3 55.00 -56.07 -6.98
CA ASP A 3 55.31 -54.76 -7.58
C ASP A 3 54.65 -54.54 -8.95
N MET A 4 53.34 -54.79 -9.04
CA MET A 4 52.61 -54.66 -10.30
C MET A 4 52.11 -53.23 -10.50
N ARG A 5 52.39 -52.67 -11.68
CA ARG A 5 51.73 -51.47 -12.19
C ARG A 5 50.69 -51.90 -13.20
N MET A 6 49.44 -51.55 -12.95
CA MET A 6 48.32 -51.84 -13.83
C MET A 6 47.55 -50.56 -14.12
N ALA A 7 47.05 -50.42 -15.34
CA ALA A 7 46.09 -49.38 -15.66
C ALA A 7 44.68 -49.98 -15.56
N ILE A 8 43.86 -49.47 -14.66
CA ILE A 8 42.44 -49.81 -14.55
C ILE A 8 41.66 -48.61 -15.08
N TYR A 9 40.98 -48.75 -16.22
CA TYR A 9 40.21 -47.66 -16.85
C TYR A 9 41.01 -46.35 -17.04
N ASN A 10 42.24 -46.46 -17.56
CA ASN A 10 43.19 -45.35 -17.74
C ASN A 10 43.70 -44.69 -16.44
N GLN A 11 43.41 -45.26 -15.28
CA GLN A 11 43.92 -44.81 -13.99
C GLN A 11 45.11 -45.67 -13.55
N HIS A 12 46.18 -45.04 -13.09
CA HIS A 12 47.37 -45.69 -12.58
C HIS A 12 47.07 -46.40 -11.26
N THR A 13 47.24 -47.72 -11.24
CA THR A 13 47.03 -48.55 -10.05
C THR A 13 48.36 -49.16 -9.57
N GLU A 14 48.70 -48.91 -8.31
CA GLU A 14 49.87 -49.46 -7.62
C GLU A 14 49.42 -50.58 -6.67
N ILE A 15 50.08 -51.75 -6.78
CA ILE A 15 49.76 -52.93 -5.97
C ILE A 15 51.07 -53.58 -5.49
N ASP A 16 51.24 -53.71 -4.18
CA ASP A 16 52.42 -54.36 -3.58
C ASP A 16 52.44 -55.85 -3.93
N SER A 17 51.35 -56.55 -3.63
CA SER A 17 51.14 -57.95 -4.01
C SER A 17 49.68 -58.37 -3.92
N PHE A 18 49.31 -59.38 -4.69
CA PHE A 18 48.02 -60.06 -4.60
C PHE A 18 48.15 -61.54 -4.94
N TYR A 19 47.16 -62.32 -4.50
CA TYR A 19 47.09 -63.76 -4.69
C TYR A 19 45.94 -64.11 -5.64
N LEU A 20 46.23 -65.03 -6.55
CA LEU A 20 45.26 -65.64 -7.46
C LEU A 20 45.20 -67.13 -7.12
N ARG A 21 43.99 -67.65 -6.92
CA ARG A 21 43.74 -69.07 -6.72
C ARG A 21 42.95 -69.60 -7.91
N PHE A 22 43.42 -70.68 -8.50
CA PHE A 22 42.74 -71.35 -9.61
C PHE A 22 41.93 -72.52 -9.07
N GLU A 23 40.61 -72.47 -9.24
CA GLU A 23 39.67 -73.52 -8.83
C GLU A 23 39.00 -74.09 -10.08
N GLY A 24 39.66 -75.05 -10.73
CA GLY A 24 39.21 -75.57 -12.02
C GLY A 24 39.36 -74.54 -13.14
N GLN A 25 38.24 -74.07 -13.69
CA GLN A 25 38.21 -73.02 -14.71
C GLN A 25 37.99 -71.61 -14.13
N ASP A 26 37.85 -71.49 -12.82
CA ASP A 26 37.59 -70.21 -12.14
C ASP A 26 38.88 -69.66 -11.52
N VAL A 27 39.00 -68.33 -11.50
CA VAL A 27 40.13 -67.63 -10.88
C VAL A 27 39.61 -66.75 -9.76
N LEU A 28 39.88 -67.14 -8.52
CA LEU A 28 39.59 -66.35 -7.34
C LEU A 28 40.74 -65.36 -7.09
N ILE A 29 40.37 -64.09 -6.96
CA ILE A 29 41.25 -62.97 -6.64
C ILE A 29 41.03 -62.63 -5.18
N ASP A 30 41.98 -63.01 -4.32
CA ASP A 30 41.91 -62.68 -2.90
C ASP A 30 41.89 -61.16 -2.72
N THR A 31 41.15 -60.68 -1.73
CA THR A 31 41.04 -59.24 -1.49
C THR A 31 42.40 -58.65 -1.15
N PHE A 32 42.79 -57.58 -1.84
CA PHE A 32 44.04 -56.85 -1.61
C PHE A 32 43.79 -55.35 -1.58
N ASP A 33 44.64 -54.65 -0.82
CA ASP A 33 44.67 -53.19 -0.82
C ASP A 33 45.57 -52.71 -1.97
N CYS A 34 45.16 -51.62 -2.62
CA CYS A 34 45.89 -50.99 -3.71
C CYS A 34 45.75 -49.46 -3.64
N ARG A 35 46.55 -48.77 -4.45
CA ARG A 35 46.42 -47.32 -4.65
C ARG A 35 45.95 -47.06 -6.07
N ILE A 36 44.86 -46.32 -6.26
CA ILE A 36 44.41 -45.86 -7.57
C ILE A 36 44.67 -44.35 -7.59
N GLU A 37 45.58 -43.91 -8.45
CA GLU A 37 46.12 -42.55 -8.47
C GLU A 37 46.64 -42.10 -7.09
N ASP A 38 45.91 -41.22 -6.42
CA ASP A 38 46.20 -40.70 -5.08
C ASP A 38 45.28 -41.28 -3.99
N GLY A 39 44.30 -42.10 -4.37
CA GLY A 39 43.31 -42.70 -3.48
C GLY A 39 43.71 -44.10 -3.00
N ARG A 40 43.20 -44.49 -1.84
CA ARG A 40 43.31 -45.86 -1.33
C ARG A 40 42.15 -46.68 -1.88
N ALA A 41 42.42 -47.93 -2.25
CA ALA A 41 41.39 -48.82 -2.75
C ALA A 41 41.60 -50.25 -2.25
N ARG A 42 40.55 -51.05 -2.35
CA ARG A 42 40.55 -52.48 -2.03
C ARG A 42 39.82 -53.22 -3.13
N PHE A 43 40.49 -54.17 -3.74
CA PHE A 43 39.96 -54.95 -4.86
C PHE A 43 39.95 -56.43 -4.50
N GLY A 44 38.94 -57.17 -4.96
CA GLY A 44 38.88 -58.63 -4.85
C GLY A 44 37.66 -59.20 -5.54
N GLY A 45 37.60 -60.51 -5.72
CA GLY A 45 36.46 -61.15 -6.37
C GLY A 45 36.83 -62.41 -7.13
N MET A 46 36.03 -62.81 -8.11
CA MET A 46 36.25 -64.02 -8.89
C MET A 46 36.08 -63.75 -10.39
N LEU A 47 36.81 -64.51 -11.20
CA LEU A 47 36.60 -64.62 -12.63
C LEU A 47 36.16 -66.05 -12.95
N TYR A 48 34.88 -66.23 -13.22
CA TYR A 48 34.33 -67.53 -13.61
C TYR A 48 34.73 -67.88 -15.04
N ASN A 49 35.06 -69.14 -15.27
CA ASN A 49 35.35 -69.73 -16.57
C ASN A 49 36.30 -68.90 -17.46
N VAL A 50 37.61 -69.09 -17.31
CA VAL A 50 38.65 -68.36 -18.08
C VAL A 50 38.45 -68.42 -19.61
N LEU A 51 37.76 -69.42 -20.15
CA LEU A 51 37.46 -69.53 -21.58
C LEU A 51 36.31 -68.62 -22.03
N HIS A 52 35.34 -68.37 -21.14
CA HIS A 52 34.21 -67.46 -21.32
C HIS A 52 34.12 -66.55 -20.09
N PRO A 53 35.09 -65.64 -19.91
CA PRO A 53 35.33 -65.00 -18.63
C PRO A 53 34.15 -64.17 -18.18
N GLU A 54 33.62 -64.49 -17.00
CA GLU A 54 32.60 -63.71 -16.28
C GLU A 54 33.19 -63.14 -15.00
N ALA A 55 33.13 -61.83 -14.84
CA ALA A 55 33.62 -61.14 -13.66
C ALA A 55 32.59 -61.18 -12.53
N ASP A 56 33.08 -61.26 -11.30
CA ASP A 56 32.36 -60.98 -10.06
C ASP A 56 33.33 -60.30 -9.10
N TRP A 57 33.61 -59.01 -9.35
CA TRP A 57 34.64 -58.22 -8.66
C TRP A 57 34.04 -57.13 -7.81
N ARG A 58 34.71 -56.81 -6.71
CA ARG A 58 34.38 -55.70 -5.82
C ARG A 58 35.57 -54.76 -5.72
N LEU A 59 35.29 -53.47 -5.84
CA LEU A 59 36.24 -52.39 -5.66
C LEU A 59 35.67 -51.43 -4.62
N SER A 60 36.37 -51.26 -3.49
CA SER A 60 36.11 -50.16 -2.56
C SER A 60 37.17 -49.10 -2.76
N VAL A 61 36.79 -47.83 -2.79
CA VAL A 61 37.70 -46.69 -2.95
C VAL A 61 37.47 -45.70 -1.82
N TRP A 62 38.55 -45.15 -1.29
CA TRP A 62 38.58 -44.13 -0.24
C TRP A 62 39.55 -43.03 -0.64
N ASP A 63 39.15 -41.77 -0.42
CA ASP A 63 40.00 -40.59 -0.61
C ASP A 63 40.56 -40.44 -2.03
N PHE A 64 39.87 -40.95 -3.05
CA PHE A 64 40.27 -40.81 -4.45
C PHE A 64 39.97 -39.39 -4.93
N SER A 65 40.98 -38.68 -5.44
CA SER A 65 40.74 -37.33 -5.97
C SER A 65 39.73 -37.37 -7.11
N ALA A 66 38.85 -36.38 -7.18
CA ALA A 66 37.96 -36.21 -8.32
C ALA A 66 38.72 -35.73 -9.57
N SER A 67 39.85 -35.04 -9.44
CA SER A 67 40.57 -34.42 -10.56
C SER A 67 40.98 -35.42 -11.67
N PRO A 68 41.44 -36.65 -11.37
CA PRO A 68 41.72 -37.69 -12.37
C PRO A 68 40.48 -38.19 -13.13
N LEU A 69 39.25 -38.00 -12.63
CA LEU A 69 38.03 -38.40 -13.33
C LEU A 69 37.85 -37.66 -14.67
N LYS A 70 38.43 -36.46 -14.81
CA LYS A 70 38.48 -35.71 -16.07
C LYS A 70 39.07 -36.53 -17.23
N GLN A 71 40.04 -37.40 -16.93
CA GLN A 71 40.68 -38.26 -17.92
C GLN A 71 39.80 -39.45 -18.33
N SER A 72 38.80 -39.76 -17.51
CA SER A 72 37.93 -40.93 -17.70
C SER A 72 36.80 -40.62 -18.68
N HIS A 73 36.19 -39.42 -18.60
CA HIS A 73 35.11 -39.03 -19.51
C HIS A 73 34.79 -37.53 -19.51
N ASN A 74 34.27 -37.00 -20.63
CA ASN A 74 33.88 -35.59 -20.80
C ASN A 74 32.81 -35.10 -19.80
N ILE A 75 31.99 -36.01 -19.26
CA ILE A 75 30.97 -35.65 -18.25
C ILE A 75 31.60 -35.17 -16.93
N PHE A 76 32.90 -35.45 -16.72
CA PHE A 76 33.65 -35.04 -15.54
C PHE A 76 34.57 -33.84 -15.81
N GLU A 77 34.52 -33.21 -16.98
CA GLU A 77 35.43 -32.13 -17.41
C GLU A 77 35.59 -31.01 -16.35
N TYR A 78 34.50 -30.67 -15.66
CA TYR A 78 34.47 -29.62 -14.65
C TYR A 78 34.73 -30.08 -13.21
N SER A 79 35.06 -31.35 -12.95
CA SER A 79 35.40 -31.85 -11.60
C SER A 79 36.81 -31.40 -11.16
N TYR A 80 36.92 -30.23 -10.54
CA TYR A 80 38.23 -29.64 -10.23
C TYR A 80 38.86 -30.26 -8.97
N GLU A 81 38.12 -30.29 -7.88
CA GLU A 81 38.61 -30.75 -6.57
C GLU A 81 37.55 -31.57 -5.85
N GLY A 82 38.00 -32.47 -4.98
CA GLY A 82 37.12 -33.29 -4.14
C GLY A 82 37.65 -34.69 -3.90
N LYS A 83 37.06 -35.38 -2.92
CA LYS A 83 37.46 -36.75 -2.54
C LYS A 83 36.28 -37.70 -2.66
N VAL A 84 36.39 -38.63 -3.59
CA VAL A 84 35.41 -39.69 -3.85
C VAL A 84 35.72 -40.90 -2.97
N ALA A 85 34.68 -41.37 -2.29
CA ALA A 85 34.67 -42.66 -1.62
C ALA A 85 33.48 -43.48 -2.14
N GLY A 86 33.64 -44.78 -2.32
CA GLY A 86 32.58 -45.59 -2.89
C GLY A 86 32.88 -47.08 -2.97
N ASN A 87 31.89 -47.84 -3.39
CA ASN A 87 32.00 -49.27 -3.66
C ASN A 87 31.44 -49.56 -5.06
N ALA A 88 32.12 -50.39 -5.83
CA ALA A 88 31.67 -50.86 -7.13
C ALA A 88 31.68 -52.39 -7.17
N HIS A 89 30.62 -52.99 -7.74
CA HIS A 89 30.47 -54.41 -8.01
C HIS A 89 30.39 -54.61 -9.52
N PHE A 90 31.30 -55.42 -10.05
CA PHE A 90 31.41 -55.74 -11.47
C PHE A 90 30.94 -57.19 -11.65
N SER A 91 29.88 -57.42 -12.43
CA SER A 91 29.27 -58.75 -12.57
C SER A 91 28.94 -59.11 -14.02
N GLY A 92 29.14 -60.38 -14.39
CA GLY A 92 28.74 -60.95 -15.67
C GLY A 92 29.87 -61.07 -16.70
N PRO A 93 29.58 -61.51 -17.95
CA PRO A 93 30.60 -61.71 -18.98
C PRO A 93 31.38 -60.43 -19.27
N ILE A 94 32.72 -60.47 -19.36
CA ILE A 94 33.57 -59.25 -19.50
C ILE A 94 33.10 -58.32 -20.63
N LYS A 95 32.59 -58.87 -21.75
CA LYS A 95 32.12 -58.09 -22.91
C LYS A 95 30.77 -57.40 -22.69
N THR A 96 30.00 -57.83 -21.70
CA THR A 96 28.63 -57.38 -21.43
C THR A 96 28.41 -57.18 -19.94
N MET A 97 29.49 -56.86 -19.21
CA MET A 97 29.52 -56.76 -17.76
C MET A 97 28.63 -55.61 -17.29
N ASP A 98 27.97 -55.83 -16.15
CA ASP A 98 27.24 -54.82 -15.41
C ASP A 98 28.12 -54.30 -14.26
N ILE A 99 28.10 -52.99 -14.06
CA ILE A 99 28.85 -52.33 -12.98
C ILE A 99 27.87 -51.56 -12.12
N HIS A 100 27.71 -51.98 -10.87
CA HIS A 100 26.88 -51.31 -9.87
C HIS A 100 27.77 -50.60 -8.87
N ALA A 101 27.73 -49.27 -8.80
CA ALA A 101 28.56 -48.50 -7.88
C ALA A 101 27.76 -47.53 -7.01
N GLU A 102 28.15 -47.39 -5.75
CA GLU A 102 27.70 -46.33 -4.87
C GLU A 102 28.89 -45.40 -4.61
N ALA A 103 28.71 -44.11 -4.89
CA ALA A 103 29.74 -43.10 -4.69
C ALA A 103 29.25 -41.97 -3.79
N ARG A 104 30.15 -41.45 -2.97
CA ARG A 104 29.96 -40.29 -2.12
C ARG A 104 31.17 -39.37 -2.25
N CYS A 105 30.91 -38.10 -2.48
CA CYS A 105 31.89 -37.02 -2.40
C CYS A 105 31.41 -36.04 -1.33
N PRO A 106 32.10 -35.86 -0.19
CA PRO A 106 31.73 -34.84 0.78
C PRO A 106 31.88 -33.47 0.14
N ASP A 107 33.09 -33.09 -0.26
CA ASP A 107 33.32 -31.78 -0.87
C ASP A 107 33.67 -31.99 -2.34
N LEU A 108 32.82 -31.52 -3.26
CA LEU A 108 33.09 -31.54 -4.70
C LEU A 108 33.03 -30.11 -5.23
N LEU A 109 34.16 -29.60 -5.72
CA LEU A 109 34.18 -28.39 -6.53
C LEU A 109 33.96 -28.78 -7.99
N TYR A 110 32.73 -28.64 -8.46
CA TYR A 110 32.39 -28.86 -9.87
C TYR A 110 32.18 -27.49 -10.54
N ALA A 111 33.10 -27.17 -11.44
CA ALA A 111 33.18 -25.87 -12.07
C ALA A 111 33.44 -24.75 -11.05
N VAL A 112 32.53 -23.78 -10.93
CA VAL A 112 32.53 -22.73 -9.90
C VAL A 112 31.58 -23.02 -8.73
N VAL A 113 30.90 -24.18 -8.75
CA VAL A 113 29.88 -24.52 -7.75
C VAL A 113 30.47 -25.48 -6.71
N PRO A 114 30.54 -25.07 -5.42
CA PRO A 114 30.93 -25.97 -4.34
C PRO A 114 29.72 -26.81 -3.90
N PHE A 115 29.82 -28.13 -4.07
CA PHE A 115 28.87 -29.09 -3.51
C PHE A 115 29.37 -29.60 -2.16
N ASN A 116 28.55 -29.41 -1.13
CA ASN A 116 28.79 -29.80 0.27
C ASN A 116 28.60 -31.30 0.51
N THR A 117 27.77 -31.96 -0.31
CA THR A 117 27.76 -33.41 -0.46
C THR A 117 27.25 -33.80 -1.84
N VAL A 118 27.82 -34.84 -2.43
CA VAL A 118 27.28 -35.56 -3.60
C VAL A 118 27.21 -37.04 -3.24
N ARG A 119 26.06 -37.67 -3.49
CA ARG A 119 25.83 -39.11 -3.29
C ARG A 119 25.14 -39.63 -4.53
N THR A 120 25.63 -40.74 -5.07
CA THR A 120 25.01 -41.33 -6.26
C THR A 120 25.13 -42.84 -6.25
N ARG A 121 24.14 -43.49 -6.86
CA ARG A 121 24.20 -44.88 -7.30
C ARG A 121 24.34 -44.87 -8.82
N LEU A 122 25.20 -45.73 -9.33
CA LEU A 122 25.59 -45.80 -10.73
C LEU A 122 25.40 -47.25 -11.21
N ASP A 123 24.64 -47.43 -12.28
CA ASP A 123 24.53 -48.73 -12.96
C ASP A 123 25.04 -48.58 -14.39
N TYR A 124 26.16 -49.22 -14.73
CA TYR A 124 26.72 -49.18 -16.07
C TYR A 124 26.68 -50.54 -16.75
N ASN A 125 25.99 -50.62 -17.89
CA ASN A 125 26.00 -51.80 -18.73
C ASN A 125 27.02 -51.62 -19.88
N VAL A 126 28.07 -52.46 -19.91
CA VAL A 126 29.16 -52.36 -20.90
C VAL A 126 28.67 -52.60 -22.33
N ARG A 127 27.67 -53.48 -22.52
CA ARG A 127 27.14 -53.82 -23.86
C ARG A 127 26.34 -52.67 -24.45
N GLU A 128 25.41 -52.14 -23.66
CA GLU A 128 24.54 -51.04 -24.05
C GLU A 128 25.26 -49.70 -24.02
N LYS A 129 26.38 -49.62 -23.28
CA LYS A 129 27.09 -48.38 -22.96
C LYS A 129 26.15 -47.32 -22.40
N ILE A 130 25.32 -47.73 -21.45
CA ILE A 130 24.40 -46.86 -20.73
C ILE A 130 24.82 -46.84 -19.27
N LEU A 131 25.10 -45.63 -18.76
CA LEU A 131 25.33 -45.34 -17.35
C LEU A 131 24.04 -44.75 -16.79
N ARG A 132 23.36 -45.44 -15.88
CA ARG A 132 22.17 -44.96 -15.19
C ARG A 132 22.55 -44.42 -13.82
N PHE A 133 21.87 -43.37 -13.41
CA PHE A 133 21.93 -42.81 -12.07
C PHE A 133 20.56 -43.04 -11.43
N PRO A 134 20.24 -44.24 -10.90
CA PRO A 134 18.96 -44.49 -10.23
C PRO A 134 18.78 -43.66 -8.95
N TYR A 135 19.86 -43.05 -8.46
CA TYR A 135 19.84 -42.08 -7.39
C TYR A 135 21.01 -41.12 -7.56
N LEU A 136 20.71 -39.83 -7.56
CA LEU A 136 21.66 -38.75 -7.44
C LEU A 136 21.13 -37.83 -6.34
N ARG A 137 21.99 -37.42 -5.42
CA ARG A 137 21.71 -36.36 -4.45
C ARG A 137 22.93 -35.45 -4.37
N ALA A 138 22.71 -34.16 -4.46
CA ALA A 138 23.73 -33.14 -4.37
C ALA A 138 23.22 -32.00 -3.50
N ASP A 139 23.96 -31.66 -2.45
CA ASP A 139 23.66 -30.55 -1.56
C ASP A 139 24.69 -29.44 -1.87
N PHE A 140 24.26 -28.22 -2.24
CA PHE A 140 25.13 -27.07 -2.52
C PHE A 140 24.47 -25.78 -2.04
N PHE A 141 25.22 -24.88 -1.38
CA PHE A 141 24.62 -23.77 -0.61
C PHE A 141 23.49 -24.28 0.31
N GLU A 142 22.29 -23.69 0.21
CA GLU A 142 21.05 -24.11 0.86
C GLU A 142 20.14 -24.93 -0.06
N PHE A 143 20.64 -25.31 -1.25
CA PHE A 143 19.93 -26.15 -2.21
C PHE A 143 20.22 -27.62 -1.95
N ARG A 144 19.15 -28.40 -1.87
CA ARG A 144 19.23 -29.85 -1.96
C ARG A 144 18.61 -30.28 -3.28
N THR A 145 19.37 -30.99 -4.09
CA THR A 145 18.89 -31.57 -5.35
C THR A 145 18.98 -33.08 -5.27
N GLN A 146 17.93 -33.78 -5.66
CA GLN A 146 17.90 -35.22 -5.78
C GLN A 146 17.19 -35.67 -7.06
N GLY A 147 17.54 -36.81 -7.61
CA GLY A 147 16.92 -37.23 -8.85
C GLY A 147 17.48 -38.51 -9.43
N THR A 148 17.13 -38.73 -10.69
CA THR A 148 17.57 -39.87 -11.48
C THR A 148 17.98 -39.45 -12.89
N GLY A 149 18.64 -40.34 -13.63
CA GLY A 149 18.96 -40.08 -15.02
C GLY A 149 19.75 -41.19 -15.69
N TYR A 150 20.24 -40.91 -16.90
CA TYR A 150 21.17 -41.78 -17.60
C TYR A 150 22.04 -41.03 -18.61
N VAL A 151 23.20 -41.59 -18.93
CA VAL A 151 24.06 -41.26 -20.06
C VAL A 151 24.13 -42.46 -21.00
N ASN A 152 23.83 -42.27 -22.28
CA ASN A 152 24.03 -43.25 -23.33
C ASN A 152 25.20 -42.83 -24.22
N PHE A 153 26.33 -43.53 -24.08
CA PHE A 153 27.56 -43.21 -24.81
C PHE A 153 27.54 -43.66 -26.28
N ASN A 154 26.55 -44.43 -26.72
CA ASN A 154 26.40 -44.77 -28.14
C ASN A 154 25.70 -43.64 -28.92
N THR A 155 24.79 -42.93 -28.27
CA THR A 155 24.01 -41.83 -28.87
C THR A 155 24.48 -40.45 -28.41
N ASP A 156 25.51 -40.39 -27.57
CA ASP A 156 25.99 -39.19 -26.89
C ASP A 156 24.88 -38.45 -26.09
N THR A 157 23.86 -39.18 -25.62
CA THR A 157 22.71 -38.56 -24.93
C THR A 157 22.84 -38.62 -23.41
N LEU A 158 22.41 -37.57 -22.73
CA LEU A 158 22.21 -37.48 -21.28
C LEU A 158 20.75 -37.11 -21.04
N SER A 159 20.15 -37.69 -20.00
CA SER A 159 18.85 -37.29 -19.48
C SER A 159 18.89 -37.30 -17.96
N LEU A 160 18.33 -36.28 -17.34
CA LEU A 160 18.25 -36.09 -15.90
C LEU A 160 16.85 -35.60 -15.54
N ASP A 161 16.35 -36.10 -14.42
CA ASP A 161 15.10 -35.73 -13.77
C ASP A 161 15.43 -35.43 -12.31
N LEU A 162 15.39 -34.14 -11.94
CA LEU A 162 15.92 -33.60 -10.70
C LEU A 162 14.82 -32.85 -9.96
N ALA A 163 14.54 -33.25 -8.72
CA ALA A 163 13.76 -32.48 -7.76
C ALA A 163 14.71 -31.74 -6.83
N SER A 164 14.60 -30.42 -6.76
CA SER A 164 15.36 -29.57 -5.87
C SER A 164 14.46 -28.89 -4.84
N ASP A 165 14.99 -28.62 -3.67
CA ASP A 165 14.30 -27.81 -2.67
C ASP A 165 15.19 -26.74 -2.05
N ILE A 166 14.59 -25.57 -1.84
CA ILE A 166 15.15 -24.39 -1.18
C ILE A 166 14.27 -24.08 0.03
N GLU A 167 14.86 -24.02 1.21
CA GLU A 167 14.18 -23.58 2.42
C GLU A 167 14.59 -22.14 2.69
N VAL A 168 13.63 -21.23 2.80
CA VAL A 168 13.89 -19.83 3.13
C VAL A 168 13.86 -19.72 4.66
N PRO A 169 14.98 -19.37 5.32
CA PRO A 169 15.00 -19.21 6.76
C PRO A 169 14.00 -18.17 7.25
N ASP A 170 13.67 -18.25 8.54
CA ASP A 170 12.92 -17.18 9.20
C ASP A 170 13.70 -15.86 9.13
N ASP A 171 12.98 -14.74 9.02
CA ASP A 171 13.55 -13.38 8.93
C ASP A 171 14.56 -13.14 7.78
N TYR A 172 14.64 -14.04 6.79
CA TYR A 172 15.60 -13.87 5.68
C TYR A 172 15.30 -12.63 4.84
N PHE A 173 14.02 -12.39 4.52
CA PHE A 173 13.56 -11.19 3.83
C PHE A 173 12.83 -10.24 4.77
N ASN A 174 13.37 -9.02 4.91
CA ASN A 174 12.76 -7.97 5.72
C ASN A 174 11.47 -7.36 5.11
N TRP A 175 11.38 -7.33 3.78
CA TRP A 175 10.25 -6.68 3.07
C TRP A 175 9.38 -7.64 2.28
N MET A 176 9.90 -8.83 1.97
CA MET A 176 9.16 -9.93 1.32
C MET A 176 8.86 -11.01 2.37
N THR A 177 8.29 -10.59 3.49
CA THR A 177 8.05 -11.44 4.67
C THR A 177 7.18 -12.66 4.36
N GLY A 178 6.35 -12.59 3.31
CA GLY A 178 5.56 -13.73 2.84
C GLY A 178 6.41 -14.89 2.31
N LEU A 179 7.69 -14.66 1.97
CA LEU A 179 8.65 -15.69 1.56
C LEU A 179 9.33 -16.40 2.74
N ASN A 180 9.38 -15.79 3.92
CA ASN A 180 10.08 -16.34 5.08
C ASN A 180 9.38 -17.61 5.58
N ASN A 181 10.14 -18.60 6.04
CA ASN A 181 9.67 -19.95 6.38
C ASN A 181 8.99 -20.70 5.22
N GLY A 182 9.09 -20.18 4.00
CA GLY A 182 8.62 -20.82 2.78
C GLY A 182 9.60 -21.87 2.28
N LYS A 183 9.09 -22.78 1.45
CA LYS A 183 9.88 -23.77 0.74
C LYS A 183 9.60 -23.68 -0.76
N VAL A 184 10.64 -23.57 -1.57
CA VAL A 184 10.52 -23.61 -3.03
C VAL A 184 10.99 -24.98 -3.50
N LEU A 185 10.09 -25.76 -4.06
CA LEU A 185 10.38 -27.00 -4.77
C LEU A 185 10.63 -26.68 -6.24
N VAL A 186 11.62 -27.30 -6.87
CA VAL A 186 11.94 -27.11 -8.29
C VAL A 186 12.20 -28.47 -8.92
N ASP A 187 11.25 -28.96 -9.71
CA ASP A 187 11.43 -30.12 -10.56
C ASP A 187 12.03 -29.67 -11.89
N THR A 188 13.08 -30.35 -12.34
CA THR A 188 13.82 -30.03 -13.56
C THR A 188 14.06 -31.31 -14.34
N ASP A 189 13.47 -31.40 -15.52
CA ASP A 189 13.78 -32.42 -16.50
C ASP A 189 14.69 -31.83 -17.56
N PHE A 190 15.76 -32.53 -17.95
CA PHE A 190 16.50 -32.15 -19.15
C PHE A 190 17.14 -33.31 -19.86
N TYR A 191 17.24 -33.20 -21.17
CA TYR A 191 17.81 -34.20 -22.04
C TYR A 191 18.58 -33.52 -23.17
N GLY A 192 19.63 -34.17 -23.66
CA GLY A 192 20.46 -33.55 -24.68
C GLY A 192 21.70 -34.34 -25.06
N ASN A 193 22.52 -33.74 -25.91
CA ASN A 193 23.80 -34.29 -26.34
C ASN A 193 24.93 -33.76 -25.44
N PHE A 194 25.49 -34.61 -24.58
CA PHE A 194 26.52 -34.17 -23.63
C PHE A 194 27.86 -33.84 -24.29
N ARG A 195 28.10 -34.34 -25.51
CA ARG A 195 29.34 -34.09 -26.25
C ARG A 195 29.31 -32.74 -26.97
N GLN A 196 28.16 -32.40 -27.52
CA GLN A 196 27.88 -31.10 -28.15
C GLN A 196 27.52 -30.03 -27.12
N LYS A 197 27.25 -30.43 -25.87
CA LYS A 197 26.80 -29.56 -24.78
C LYS A 197 25.50 -28.84 -25.12
N ASP A 198 24.60 -29.49 -25.87
CA ASP A 198 23.26 -29.02 -26.24
C ASP A 198 22.22 -29.80 -25.42
N PHE A 199 21.47 -29.11 -24.58
CA PHE A 199 20.42 -29.69 -23.76
C PHE A 199 19.14 -28.87 -23.83
N ARG A 200 18.01 -29.54 -23.63
CA ARG A 200 16.68 -28.94 -23.54
C ARG A 200 15.92 -29.58 -22.40
N GLY A 201 15.03 -28.81 -21.80
CA GLY A 201 14.31 -29.26 -20.63
C GLY A 201 13.20 -28.33 -20.21
N GLY A 202 12.58 -28.67 -19.10
CA GLY A 202 11.64 -27.82 -18.38
C GLY A 202 12.06 -27.66 -16.93
N PHE A 203 11.58 -26.60 -16.31
CA PHE A 203 11.48 -26.50 -14.86
C PHE A 203 10.00 -26.32 -14.49
N VAL A 204 9.62 -26.89 -13.36
CA VAL A 204 8.38 -26.63 -12.66
C VAL A 204 8.79 -26.25 -11.24
N TYR A 205 8.46 -25.05 -10.80
CA TYR A 205 8.69 -24.67 -9.40
C TYR A 205 7.35 -24.61 -8.66
N GLN A 206 7.39 -24.95 -7.38
CA GLN A 206 6.25 -24.88 -6.47
C GLN A 206 6.64 -24.25 -5.13
N GLY A 207 5.96 -23.17 -4.74
CA GLY A 207 6.05 -22.61 -3.39
C GLY A 207 5.15 -23.33 -2.40
N VAL A 208 5.69 -23.75 -1.24
CA VAL A 208 4.98 -24.38 -0.13
C VAL A 208 5.18 -23.55 1.15
N GLY A 209 4.10 -23.22 1.85
CA GLY A 209 4.17 -22.38 3.07
C GLY A 209 4.37 -20.88 2.82
N VAL A 210 4.44 -20.50 1.54
CA VAL A 210 4.40 -19.13 1.03
C VAL A 210 2.94 -18.78 0.69
N ASP A 211 2.52 -17.53 0.92
CA ASP A 211 1.23 -17.05 0.40
C ASP A 211 1.16 -17.31 -1.12
N THR A 212 -0.01 -17.79 -1.58
CA THR A 212 -0.21 -18.72 -2.71
C THR A 212 0.13 -18.24 -4.13
N LEU A 213 0.84 -17.14 -4.33
CA LEU A 213 0.89 -16.45 -5.64
C LEU A 213 2.16 -16.76 -6.47
N LEU A 214 3.27 -17.13 -5.83
CA LEU A 214 4.36 -17.87 -6.48
C LEU A 214 4.15 -19.39 -6.42
N ALA A 215 2.91 -19.85 -6.23
CA ALA A 215 2.66 -21.23 -5.85
C ALA A 215 3.10 -22.22 -6.91
N ILE A 216 2.90 -21.95 -8.20
CA ILE A 216 3.34 -22.84 -9.28
C ILE A 216 3.73 -22.02 -10.52
N GLY A 217 4.90 -22.30 -11.08
CA GLY A 217 5.22 -21.84 -12.43
C GLY A 217 6.06 -22.85 -13.19
N ARG A 218 6.01 -22.77 -14.51
CA ARG A 218 6.69 -23.71 -15.41
C ARG A 218 7.25 -23.01 -16.62
N GLY A 219 8.24 -23.64 -17.23
CA GLY A 219 8.83 -23.08 -18.43
C GLY A 219 9.92 -23.94 -19.04
N PRO A 220 10.17 -23.79 -20.36
CA PRO A 220 11.26 -24.48 -21.01
C PRO A 220 12.60 -23.78 -20.75
N PHE A 221 13.68 -24.56 -20.89
CA PHE A 221 15.02 -24.03 -21.09
C PHE A 221 15.79 -24.75 -22.20
N THR A 222 16.81 -24.08 -22.72
CA THR A 222 17.87 -24.66 -23.55
C THR A 222 19.24 -24.32 -22.96
N LEU A 223 20.20 -25.22 -23.11
CA LEU A 223 21.59 -25.04 -22.70
C LEU A 223 22.48 -25.42 -23.88
N ASP A 224 22.97 -24.42 -24.61
CA ASP A 224 23.80 -24.59 -25.81
C ASP A 224 25.24 -24.16 -25.52
N ASP A 225 26.15 -25.10 -25.26
CA ASP A 225 27.57 -24.82 -24.93
C ASP A 225 27.75 -23.74 -23.84
N GLN A 226 27.18 -23.99 -22.67
CA GLN A 226 27.13 -23.06 -21.52
C GLN A 226 26.28 -21.79 -21.71
N LEU A 227 25.52 -21.65 -22.81
CA LEU A 227 24.49 -20.64 -22.98
C LEU A 227 23.14 -21.18 -22.51
N LEU A 228 22.73 -20.80 -21.30
CA LEU A 228 21.41 -21.12 -20.77
C LEU A 228 20.39 -20.08 -21.23
N ARG A 229 19.27 -20.51 -21.80
CA ARG A 229 18.10 -19.69 -22.09
C ARG A 229 16.90 -20.29 -21.39
N PHE A 230 16.12 -19.49 -20.67
CA PHE A 230 14.92 -19.98 -20.01
C PHE A 230 13.79 -18.96 -20.02
N ASN A 231 12.56 -19.45 -19.94
CA ASN A 231 11.37 -18.63 -19.82
C ASN A 231 10.31 -19.32 -18.96
N VAL A 232 10.12 -18.82 -17.75
CA VAL A 232 9.23 -19.30 -16.70
C VAL A 232 7.98 -18.41 -16.67
N ARG A 233 6.80 -19.02 -16.56
CA ARG A 233 5.54 -18.31 -16.32
C ARG A 233 4.78 -18.95 -15.17
N THR A 234 4.09 -18.13 -14.39
CA THR A 234 3.11 -18.61 -13.41
C THR A 234 1.94 -19.30 -14.12
N ASP A 235 1.39 -20.32 -13.46
CA ASP A 235 0.20 -21.04 -13.95
C ASP A 235 -1.12 -20.45 -13.43
N ASP A 236 -1.07 -19.46 -12.53
CA ASP A 236 -2.25 -18.80 -12.00
C ASP A 236 -2.86 -17.84 -13.03
N VAL A 237 -4.19 -17.82 -13.11
CA VAL A 237 -4.95 -17.09 -14.13
C VAL A 237 -4.97 -15.58 -13.85
N ASP A 238 -4.77 -15.20 -12.60
CA ASP A 238 -4.84 -13.82 -12.14
C ASP A 238 -3.44 -13.15 -12.02
N ASP A 239 -2.35 -13.87 -12.29
CA ASP A 239 -0.97 -13.36 -12.15
C ASP A 239 -0.16 -13.52 -13.46
N ASP A 240 0.28 -12.40 -14.02
CA ASP A 240 1.09 -12.32 -15.25
C ASP A 240 2.61 -12.46 -15.00
N PHE A 241 3.02 -12.93 -13.83
CA PHE A 241 4.45 -13.01 -13.47
C PHE A 241 5.23 -13.90 -14.45
N GLN A 242 6.23 -13.28 -15.11
CA GLN A 242 7.12 -13.96 -16.05
C GLN A 242 8.57 -13.74 -15.67
N LEU A 243 9.34 -14.83 -15.56
CA LEU A 243 10.78 -14.81 -15.33
C LEU A 243 11.50 -15.40 -16.54
N SER A 244 12.31 -14.62 -17.23
CA SER A 244 13.10 -15.11 -18.37
C SER A 244 14.55 -14.71 -18.26
N GLY A 245 15.45 -15.47 -18.89
CA GLY A 245 16.87 -15.15 -18.81
C GLY A 245 17.73 -15.81 -19.86
N VAL A 246 18.89 -15.19 -20.08
CA VAL A 246 19.97 -15.66 -20.95
C VAL A 246 21.28 -15.53 -20.18
N ILE A 247 21.95 -16.67 -19.91
CA ILE A 247 23.18 -16.73 -19.11
C ILE A 247 24.27 -17.41 -19.93
N HIS A 248 25.36 -16.70 -20.19
CA HIS A 248 26.56 -17.24 -20.83
C HIS A 248 27.50 -17.83 -19.78
N LYS A 249 28.35 -18.75 -20.21
CA LYS A 249 29.44 -19.31 -19.37
C LYS A 249 28.93 -19.85 -18.04
N LEU A 250 27.76 -20.51 -18.04
CA LEU A 250 27.07 -21.00 -16.84
C LEU A 250 28.00 -21.71 -15.84
N PHE A 251 29.00 -22.44 -16.31
CA PHE A 251 29.92 -23.21 -15.46
C PHE A 251 31.31 -22.57 -15.32
N SER A 252 31.65 -21.57 -16.13
CA SER A 252 33.01 -20.99 -16.20
C SER A 252 33.09 -19.51 -15.77
N GLY A 253 32.08 -19.05 -15.04
CA GLY A 253 31.93 -17.66 -14.60
C GLY A 253 30.67 -17.06 -15.24
N PRO A 254 29.48 -17.31 -14.66
CA PRO A 254 28.21 -16.90 -15.24
C PRO A 254 28.17 -15.41 -15.60
N GLN A 255 27.76 -15.13 -16.83
CA GLN A 255 27.50 -13.77 -17.32
C GLN A 255 26.03 -13.70 -17.76
N ILE A 256 25.23 -12.96 -17.00
CA ILE A 256 23.82 -12.73 -17.28
C ILE A 256 23.74 -11.71 -18.41
N GLU A 257 23.33 -12.12 -19.61
CA GLU A 257 23.03 -11.17 -20.69
C GLU A 257 21.76 -10.38 -20.35
N ILE A 258 20.74 -11.11 -19.92
CA ILE A 258 19.49 -10.55 -19.41
C ILE A 258 18.87 -11.55 -18.44
N LEU A 259 18.33 -11.04 -17.34
CA LEU A 259 17.42 -11.74 -16.44
C LEU A 259 16.28 -10.79 -16.17
N ASP A 260 15.10 -11.12 -16.66
CA ASP A 260 13.92 -10.26 -16.71
C ASP A 260 12.80 -10.86 -15.85
N PHE A 261 12.33 -10.07 -14.89
CA PHE A 261 11.19 -10.34 -14.04
C PHE A 261 10.10 -9.35 -14.44
N ASN A 262 9.07 -9.81 -15.13
CA ASN A 262 7.89 -9.01 -15.46
C ASN A 262 6.80 -9.29 -14.44
N ASP A 263 6.13 -8.22 -14.00
CA ASP A 263 4.99 -8.28 -13.08
C ASP A 263 5.30 -8.97 -11.75
N PHE A 264 6.43 -8.60 -11.14
CA PHE A 264 6.86 -9.17 -9.87
C PHE A 264 5.88 -8.80 -8.73
N PRO A 265 5.28 -9.80 -8.02
CA PRO A 265 4.12 -9.59 -7.13
C PRO A 265 4.50 -9.08 -5.73
N MET A 266 5.27 -8.00 -5.64
CA MET A 266 5.83 -7.51 -4.38
C MET A 266 4.76 -7.08 -3.35
N SER A 267 3.61 -6.57 -3.78
CA SER A 267 2.49 -6.19 -2.89
C SER A 267 1.91 -7.40 -2.14
N GLN A 268 1.95 -8.58 -2.75
CA GLN A 268 1.45 -9.83 -2.20
C GLN A 268 2.51 -10.51 -1.31
N LEU A 269 3.80 -10.33 -1.61
CA LEU A 269 4.91 -10.87 -0.84
C LEU A 269 5.22 -10.09 0.45
N SER A 270 4.63 -8.89 0.62
CA SER A 270 4.87 -8.03 1.78
C SER A 270 3.67 -8.00 2.73
N TYR A 271 3.89 -8.32 4.01
CA TYR A 271 2.89 -8.10 5.06
C TYR A 271 2.91 -6.67 5.62
N ASN A 272 3.85 -5.82 5.16
CA ASN A 272 3.88 -4.43 5.57
C ASN A 272 2.74 -3.66 4.87
N PRO A 273 1.76 -3.12 5.62
CA PRO A 273 0.58 -2.50 5.03
C PRO A 273 0.92 -1.26 4.19
N VAL A 274 1.98 -0.52 4.54
CA VAL A 274 2.43 0.66 3.80
C VAL A 274 3.04 0.26 2.45
N VAL A 275 3.89 -0.76 2.45
CA VAL A 275 4.47 -1.32 1.22
C VAL A 275 3.36 -1.88 0.34
N LYS A 276 2.44 -2.65 0.93
CA LYS A 276 1.30 -3.23 0.22
C LYS A 276 0.41 -2.15 -0.39
N SER A 277 0.00 -1.12 0.36
CA SER A 277 -0.81 -0.03 -0.17
C SER A 277 -0.08 0.80 -1.24
N PHE A 278 1.24 0.97 -1.10
CA PHE A 278 2.03 1.66 -2.10
C PHE A 278 2.21 0.83 -3.38
N LEU A 279 2.14 -0.50 -3.31
CA LEU A 279 2.32 -1.37 -4.48
C LEU A 279 0.99 -1.91 -5.03
N ASP A 280 -0.12 -1.64 -4.36
CA ASP A 280 -1.46 -2.02 -4.80
C ASP A 280 -1.76 -1.40 -6.18
N LYS A 281 -2.27 -2.23 -7.11
CA LYS A 281 -2.54 -1.87 -8.52
C LYS A 281 -1.33 -1.34 -9.30
N ARG A 282 -0.13 -1.84 -8.97
CA ARG A 282 1.12 -1.47 -9.65
C ARG A 282 1.95 -2.70 -9.96
N HIS A 283 2.50 -2.74 -11.17
CA HIS A 283 3.40 -3.80 -11.60
C HIS A 283 4.86 -3.40 -11.43
N ILE A 284 5.70 -4.38 -11.07
CA ILE A 284 7.14 -4.22 -10.95
C ILE A 284 7.84 -5.02 -12.03
N HIS A 285 8.60 -4.34 -12.88
CA HIS A 285 9.48 -4.98 -13.86
C HIS A 285 10.94 -4.82 -13.43
N MET A 286 11.70 -5.91 -13.31
CA MET A 286 13.11 -5.89 -12.94
C MET A 286 13.97 -6.59 -14.00
N PHE A 287 15.07 -5.93 -14.36
CA PHE A 287 16.05 -6.43 -15.32
C PHE A 287 17.42 -6.50 -14.65
N PHE A 288 18.13 -7.60 -14.83
CA PHE A 288 19.51 -7.78 -14.37
C PHE A 288 20.42 -8.17 -15.56
N SER A 289 21.65 -7.66 -15.57
CA SER A 289 22.68 -8.05 -16.54
C SER A 289 24.09 -7.88 -15.97
N GLY A 290 25.07 -8.55 -16.56
CA GLY A 290 26.46 -8.54 -16.12
C GLY A 290 26.91 -9.84 -15.44
N PRO A 291 28.14 -9.87 -14.91
CA PRO A 291 28.65 -11.03 -14.18
C PRO A 291 27.92 -11.24 -12.85
N TYR A 292 27.79 -12.50 -12.40
CA TYR A 292 27.04 -12.84 -11.18
C TYR A 292 27.49 -12.12 -9.90
N TYR A 293 28.75 -11.67 -9.83
CA TYR A 293 29.31 -10.93 -8.69
C TYR A 293 29.14 -9.40 -8.79
N SER A 294 28.62 -8.88 -9.92
CA SER A 294 28.35 -7.47 -10.15
C SER A 294 27.24 -7.31 -11.20
N LEU A 295 25.99 -7.34 -10.74
CA LEU A 295 24.81 -7.28 -11.59
C LEU A 295 24.31 -5.84 -11.74
N ALA A 296 24.35 -5.32 -12.96
CA ALA A 296 23.62 -4.11 -13.32
C ALA A 296 22.12 -4.40 -13.25
N THR A 297 21.36 -3.49 -12.65
CA THR A 297 19.92 -3.64 -12.42
C THR A 297 19.14 -2.49 -13.01
N LYS A 298 17.89 -2.77 -13.37
CA LYS A 298 16.88 -1.77 -13.68
C LYS A 298 15.53 -2.25 -13.16
N ALA A 299 14.93 -1.50 -12.24
CA ALA A 299 13.58 -1.76 -11.77
C ALA A 299 12.64 -0.63 -12.23
N LYS A 300 11.41 -0.98 -12.60
CA LYS A 300 10.35 -0.04 -12.97
C LYS A 300 9.08 -0.36 -12.18
N LEU A 301 8.42 0.68 -11.69
CA LEU A 301 7.08 0.61 -11.12
C LEU A 301 6.12 1.30 -12.10
N VAL A 302 5.12 0.57 -12.59
CA VAL A 302 4.10 1.08 -13.52
C VAL A 302 2.70 0.86 -12.94
N PRO A 303 1.74 1.78 -13.16
CA PRO A 303 0.34 1.53 -12.84
C PRO A 303 -0.24 0.40 -13.69
N GLU A 304 -1.20 -0.33 -13.13
CA GLU A 304 -1.97 -1.37 -13.82
C GLU A 304 -2.71 -0.83 -15.05
N ASP A 305 -3.35 0.35 -14.92
CA ASP A 305 -4.18 0.94 -15.98
C ASP A 305 -3.38 1.65 -17.10
N ASP A 306 -2.09 1.94 -16.90
CA ASP A 306 -1.25 2.67 -17.86
C ASP A 306 0.22 2.23 -17.81
N GLN A 307 0.51 1.09 -18.44
CA GLN A 307 1.85 0.50 -18.47
C GLN A 307 2.92 1.37 -19.17
N LEU A 308 2.52 2.41 -19.91
CA LEU A 308 3.47 3.34 -20.54
C LEU A 308 4.00 4.35 -19.52
N ARG A 309 3.21 4.67 -18.50
CA ARG A 309 3.57 5.65 -17.47
C ARG A 309 4.44 5.02 -16.40
N GLN A 310 5.71 5.38 -16.36
CA GLN A 310 6.65 4.89 -15.35
C GLN A 310 6.62 5.82 -14.14
N ILE A 311 6.10 5.33 -13.00
CA ILE A 311 6.05 6.11 -11.75
C ILE A 311 7.43 6.15 -11.11
N VAL A 312 8.10 5.00 -11.00
CA VAL A 312 9.44 4.89 -10.44
C VAL A 312 10.32 4.12 -11.40
N MET A 313 11.54 4.60 -11.60
CA MET A 313 12.61 3.86 -12.24
C MET A 313 13.83 3.88 -11.34
N ALA A 314 14.37 2.72 -11.00
CA ALA A 314 15.65 2.59 -10.32
C ALA A 314 16.63 1.85 -11.23
N PHE A 315 17.88 2.27 -11.23
CA PHE A 315 18.96 1.61 -11.98
C PHE A 315 20.22 1.61 -11.15
N GLY A 316 20.88 0.45 -11.06
CA GLY A 316 22.03 0.33 -10.17
C GLY A 316 22.92 -0.85 -10.47
N ASN A 317 23.74 -1.21 -9.50
CA ASN A 317 24.63 -2.34 -9.52
C ASN A 317 24.60 -3.04 -8.16
N ILE A 318 24.34 -4.34 -8.16
CA ILE A 318 24.42 -5.22 -7.00
C ILE A 318 25.76 -5.94 -7.05
N THR A 319 26.61 -5.71 -6.06
CA THR A 319 27.86 -6.46 -5.88
C THR A 319 27.71 -7.50 -4.79
N ASP A 320 28.44 -8.61 -4.94
CA ASP A 320 28.60 -9.64 -3.91
C ASP A 320 27.28 -10.32 -3.49
N ILE A 321 26.35 -10.56 -4.43
CA ILE A 321 24.98 -11.08 -4.16
C ILE A 321 24.92 -12.40 -3.35
N PHE A 322 25.99 -13.19 -3.35
CA PHE A 322 26.07 -14.47 -2.63
C PHE A 322 26.95 -14.41 -1.38
N LEU A 323 27.40 -13.21 -0.97
CA LEU A 323 28.17 -12.99 0.25
C LEU A 323 27.34 -12.21 1.27
N ASP A 324 27.73 -12.27 2.53
CA ASP A 324 27.02 -11.57 3.62
C ASP A 324 27.13 -10.04 3.53
N ASN A 325 28.01 -9.51 2.67
CA ASN A 325 28.34 -8.07 2.55
C ASN A 325 27.76 -7.42 1.28
N GLN A 326 26.56 -7.84 0.86
CA GLN A 326 25.93 -7.40 -0.38
C GLN A 326 25.78 -5.89 -0.42
N ARG A 327 25.89 -5.31 -1.62
CA ARG A 327 25.72 -3.87 -1.76
C ARG A 327 25.00 -3.51 -3.05
N TYR A 328 23.96 -2.70 -2.94
CA TYR A 328 23.18 -2.21 -4.04
C TYR A 328 23.27 -0.69 -4.13
N ARG A 329 23.92 -0.20 -5.19
CA ARG A 329 24.10 1.22 -5.44
C ARG A 329 23.51 1.62 -6.76
N GLY A 330 22.82 2.75 -6.81
CA GLY A 330 22.20 3.19 -8.04
C GLY A 330 21.67 4.60 -8.00
N LYS A 331 20.87 4.88 -9.00
CA LYS A 331 20.07 6.10 -9.11
C LYS A 331 18.62 5.73 -9.30
N PHE A 332 17.76 6.64 -8.92
CA PHE A 332 16.33 6.51 -9.12
C PHE A 332 15.75 7.79 -9.70
N ARG A 333 14.58 7.62 -10.30
CA ARG A 333 13.75 8.68 -10.86
C ARG A 333 12.31 8.38 -10.51
N VAL A 334 11.63 9.33 -9.87
CA VAL A 334 10.19 9.28 -9.61
C VAL A 334 9.51 10.31 -10.50
N ASN A 335 8.57 9.86 -11.32
CA ASN A 335 7.74 10.75 -12.14
C ASN A 335 6.54 11.22 -11.33
N SER A 336 6.67 12.42 -10.76
CA SER A 336 5.67 13.07 -9.90
C SER A 336 4.80 14.10 -10.62
N GLU A 337 5.27 14.61 -11.76
CA GLU A 337 4.70 15.71 -12.56
C GLU A 337 4.37 17.00 -11.75
N PRO A 338 4.67 18.20 -12.29
CA PRO A 338 5.39 18.48 -13.53
C PRO A 338 6.90 18.19 -13.48
N LYS A 339 7.50 18.01 -12.28
CA LYS A 339 8.93 17.68 -12.14
C LYS A 339 9.14 16.20 -11.79
N GLU A 340 10.29 15.70 -12.21
CA GLU A 340 10.79 14.38 -11.81
C GLU A 340 11.72 14.52 -10.59
N ILE A 341 11.55 13.64 -9.60
CA ILE A 341 12.48 13.54 -8.49
C ILE A 341 13.61 12.61 -8.92
N ASN A 342 14.84 13.12 -8.97
CA ASN A 342 16.02 12.36 -9.30
C ASN A 342 16.93 12.23 -8.10
N GLY A 343 17.50 11.04 -7.90
CA GLY A 343 18.41 10.82 -6.79
C GLY A 343 19.29 9.59 -6.94
N ASP A 344 20.11 9.36 -5.92
CA ASP A 344 20.95 8.19 -5.75
C ASP A 344 20.57 7.41 -4.49
N PHE A 345 20.89 6.12 -4.48
CA PHE A 345 20.73 5.26 -3.32
C PHE A 345 21.94 4.33 -3.14
N ASP A 346 22.21 3.96 -1.90
CA ASP A 346 23.22 2.99 -1.49
C ASP A 346 22.64 2.14 -0.36
N VAL A 347 22.34 0.88 -0.67
CA VAL A 347 21.85 -0.11 0.29
C VAL A 347 22.97 -1.12 0.53
N ALA A 348 23.47 -1.20 1.74
CA ALA A 348 24.49 -2.17 2.14
C ALA A 348 23.91 -3.16 3.16
N PHE A 349 24.07 -4.44 2.87
CA PHE A 349 23.65 -5.55 3.72
C PHE A 349 24.90 -6.09 4.43
N ASP A 350 24.77 -6.36 5.73
CA ASP A 350 25.76 -7.08 6.51
C ASP A 350 25.07 -7.94 7.59
N VAL A 351 25.87 -8.72 8.32
CA VAL A 351 25.35 -9.59 9.41
C VAL A 351 24.62 -8.83 10.53
N SER A 352 24.87 -7.52 10.67
CA SER A 352 24.23 -6.67 11.66
C SER A 352 22.90 -6.07 11.18
N GLY A 353 22.71 -5.94 9.87
CA GLY A 353 21.47 -5.42 9.28
C GLY A 353 21.65 -4.76 7.91
N VAL A 354 20.76 -3.81 7.61
CA VAL A 354 20.68 -3.11 6.33
C VAL A 354 20.89 -1.61 6.56
N ASN A 355 21.91 -1.05 5.90
CA ASN A 355 22.17 0.39 5.85
C ASN A 355 21.65 0.95 4.53
N ILE A 356 20.68 1.87 4.60
CA ILE A 356 20.00 2.48 3.46
C ILE A 356 20.36 3.96 3.44
N ARG A 357 20.95 4.43 2.35
CA ARG A 357 21.15 5.85 2.07
C ARG A 357 20.39 6.22 0.81
N VAL A 358 19.66 7.32 0.86
CA VAL A 358 18.95 7.88 -0.29
C VAL A 358 19.26 9.37 -0.36
N ASN A 359 19.55 9.87 -1.54
CA ASN A 359 19.84 11.28 -1.76
C ASN A 359 19.15 11.74 -3.04
N ALA A 360 18.05 12.47 -2.89
CA ALA A 360 17.43 13.29 -3.94
C ALA A 360 17.67 14.75 -3.57
N PRO A 361 18.69 15.42 -4.14
CA PRO A 361 19.16 16.73 -3.70
C PRO A 361 18.08 17.81 -3.61
N ASP A 362 17.04 17.71 -4.45
CA ASP A 362 15.97 18.69 -4.56
C ASP A 362 14.80 18.42 -3.60
N VAL A 363 14.77 17.27 -2.92
CA VAL A 363 13.59 16.84 -2.13
C VAL A 363 13.98 16.21 -0.80
N LEU A 364 14.85 15.19 -0.77
CA LEU A 364 15.09 14.42 0.44
C LEU A 364 16.49 13.81 0.53
N GLN A 365 17.00 13.70 1.75
CA GLN A 365 18.20 12.94 2.10
C GLN A 365 17.85 11.99 3.26
N ALA A 366 18.07 10.71 3.08
CA ALA A 366 17.79 9.68 4.09
C ALA A 366 19.05 8.87 4.40
N ASN A 367 19.24 8.55 5.68
CA ASN A 367 20.21 7.58 6.15
C ASN A 367 19.55 6.75 7.26
N VAL A 368 19.29 5.48 6.97
CA VAL A 368 18.50 4.58 7.80
C VAL A 368 19.25 3.27 7.99
N PHE A 369 19.30 2.76 9.22
CA PHE A 369 19.84 1.45 9.56
C PHE A 369 18.72 0.61 10.18
N GLN A 370 18.47 -0.56 9.61
CA GLN A 370 17.55 -1.57 10.11
C GLN A 370 18.34 -2.82 10.52
N GLY A 371 18.33 -3.17 11.81
CA GLY A 371 18.99 -4.38 12.30
C GLY A 371 18.37 -5.68 11.78
N SER A 372 19.11 -6.79 11.86
CA SER A 372 18.70 -8.10 11.32
C SER A 372 17.74 -8.90 12.19
N LYS A 373 17.36 -8.42 13.39
CA LYS A 373 16.42 -9.10 14.30
C LYS A 373 15.34 -8.13 14.79
N SER A 374 14.21 -8.66 15.25
CA SER A 374 13.09 -7.90 15.82
C SER A 374 13.50 -6.91 16.93
N ASP A 375 14.39 -7.32 17.82
CA ASP A 375 14.92 -6.51 18.93
C ASP A 375 16.10 -5.60 18.54
N SER A 376 16.60 -5.71 17.32
CA SER A 376 17.76 -4.94 16.87
C SER A 376 17.39 -3.48 16.56
N PRO A 377 18.37 -2.55 16.59
CA PRO A 377 18.09 -1.14 16.38
C PRO A 377 17.48 -0.86 15.01
N TYR A 378 16.47 0.00 14.98
CA TYR A 378 15.98 0.63 13.76
C TYR A 378 16.09 2.14 13.94
N THR A 379 17.07 2.74 13.27
CA THR A 379 17.48 4.12 13.51
C THR A 379 17.77 4.84 12.22
N GLY A 380 17.46 6.12 12.14
CA GLY A 380 17.79 6.89 10.94
C GLY A 380 17.30 8.32 10.98
N THR A 381 17.62 9.03 9.92
CA THR A 381 17.18 10.41 9.69
C THR A 381 16.77 10.56 8.24
N VAL A 382 15.64 11.21 8.00
CA VAL A 382 15.15 11.63 6.69
C VAL A 382 14.97 13.14 6.74
N LYS A 383 15.85 13.87 6.08
CA LYS A 383 15.75 15.32 5.92
C LYS A 383 15.01 15.62 4.63
N LEU A 384 13.94 16.40 4.71
CA LEU A 384 13.26 16.98 3.56
C LEU A 384 13.85 18.37 3.30
N GLU A 385 14.48 18.54 2.14
CA GLU A 385 14.93 19.85 1.70
C GLU A 385 13.73 20.72 1.35
N LYS A 386 13.89 22.05 1.33
CA LYS A 386 12.79 22.94 0.94
C LYS A 386 12.45 22.74 -0.53
N PHE A 387 11.26 22.22 -0.81
CA PHE A 387 10.78 22.00 -2.17
C PHE A 387 9.34 22.47 -2.36
N SER A 388 8.99 22.88 -3.57
CA SER A 388 7.65 23.36 -3.90
C SER A 388 6.70 22.18 -4.10
N LEU A 389 5.55 22.17 -3.41
CA LEU A 389 4.54 21.12 -3.53
C LEU A 389 3.94 21.06 -4.94
N GLN A 390 3.73 22.21 -5.59
CA GLN A 390 3.15 22.29 -6.93
C GLN A 390 4.01 21.61 -8.00
N ASP A 391 5.32 21.49 -7.76
CA ASP A 391 6.25 20.83 -8.67
C ASP A 391 6.07 19.30 -8.69
N TYR A 392 5.35 18.72 -7.71
CA TYR A 392 5.28 17.28 -7.49
C TYR A 392 3.87 16.72 -7.22
N LEU A 393 2.83 17.57 -7.23
CA LEU A 393 1.44 17.18 -6.92
C LEU A 393 0.54 17.00 -8.17
N ALA A 394 1.03 17.16 -9.40
CA ALA A 394 0.16 17.09 -10.58
C ALA A 394 -0.45 15.69 -10.81
N ASN A 395 0.18 14.64 -10.24
CA ASN A 395 -0.37 13.29 -10.22
C ASN A 395 -1.51 13.09 -9.21
N SER A 396 -1.88 14.14 -8.49
CA SER A 396 -2.98 14.14 -7.54
C SER A 396 -3.94 15.29 -7.87
N PRO A 397 -4.84 15.10 -8.87
CA PRO A 397 -5.69 16.17 -9.41
C PRO A 397 -6.51 16.90 -8.35
N GLU A 398 -6.97 16.15 -7.34
CA GLU A 398 -7.74 16.67 -6.21
C GLU A 398 -6.93 17.70 -5.42
N TRP A 399 -5.68 17.37 -5.09
CA TRP A 399 -4.79 18.25 -4.35
C TRP A 399 -4.24 19.39 -5.22
N SER A 400 -3.97 19.16 -6.51
CA SER A 400 -3.49 20.21 -7.41
C SER A 400 -4.53 21.30 -7.69
N ASN A 401 -5.82 20.98 -7.58
CA ASN A 401 -6.89 21.98 -7.74
C ASN A 401 -7.02 22.87 -6.51
N VAL A 402 -6.76 22.32 -5.32
CA VAL A 402 -6.93 23.00 -4.04
C VAL A 402 -5.64 23.73 -3.62
N LEU A 403 -4.49 23.09 -3.78
CA LEU A 403 -3.17 23.61 -3.40
C LEU A 403 -2.47 24.19 -4.63
N GLN A 404 -2.50 25.51 -4.74
CA GLN A 404 -1.93 26.22 -5.89
C GLN A 404 -0.44 26.51 -5.70
N GLU A 405 -0.05 26.86 -4.48
CA GLU A 405 1.34 27.14 -4.11
C GLU A 405 1.66 26.59 -2.72
N GLY A 406 2.94 26.35 -2.44
CA GLY A 406 3.43 25.97 -1.12
C GLY A 406 4.78 25.28 -1.16
N ASN A 407 5.55 25.40 -0.08
CA ASN A 407 6.84 24.75 0.10
C ASN A 407 6.83 23.85 1.32
N LEU A 408 7.28 22.60 1.19
CA LEU A 408 7.45 21.65 2.29
C LEU A 408 8.94 21.51 2.63
N GLN A 409 9.26 21.43 3.91
CA GLN A 409 10.59 21.10 4.43
C GLN A 409 10.47 20.43 5.80
N GLY A 410 11.53 19.78 6.28
CA GLY A 410 11.52 19.24 7.63
C GLY A 410 12.52 18.12 7.86
N GLU A 411 12.37 17.45 9.00
CA GLU A 411 13.18 16.30 9.37
C GLU A 411 12.28 15.24 10.01
N LEU A 412 12.53 13.98 9.65
CA LEU A 412 12.00 12.81 10.31
C LEU A 412 13.17 12.02 10.91
N ARG A 413 13.03 11.58 12.15
CA ARG A 413 14.00 10.77 12.85
C ARG A 413 13.36 9.46 13.25
N ILE A 414 14.02 8.36 12.90
CA ILE A 414 13.64 7.01 13.28
C ILE A 414 14.50 6.60 14.46
N ASP A 415 13.88 6.11 15.54
CA ASP A 415 14.54 5.56 16.72
C ASP A 415 13.74 4.37 17.29
N GLY A 416 14.40 3.38 17.89
CA GLY A 416 13.71 2.20 18.45
C GLY A 416 14.27 0.88 17.93
N THR A 417 13.43 -0.15 17.86
CA THR A 417 13.77 -1.48 17.35
C THR A 417 12.99 -1.79 16.07
N VAL A 418 13.35 -2.87 15.37
CA VAL A 418 12.62 -3.33 14.18
C VAL A 418 11.16 -3.69 14.52
N GLU A 419 10.93 -4.30 15.68
CA GLU A 419 9.59 -4.65 16.18
C GLU A 419 8.79 -3.43 16.66
N ASN A 420 9.46 -2.47 17.31
CA ASN A 420 8.84 -1.28 17.88
C ASN A 420 9.53 -0.02 17.34
N PRO A 421 9.27 0.35 16.07
CA PRO A 421 9.79 1.58 15.49
C PRO A 421 9.15 2.80 16.16
N GLY A 422 10.00 3.76 16.47
CA GLY A 422 9.63 5.12 16.80
C GLY A 422 9.97 6.07 15.65
N LEU A 423 9.08 7.01 15.37
CA LEU A 423 9.26 8.07 14.40
C LEU A 423 9.01 9.40 15.11
N ARG A 424 9.90 10.36 14.93
CA ARG A 424 9.68 11.76 15.31
C ARG A 424 9.76 12.60 14.06
N PHE A 425 8.91 13.60 13.93
CA PHE A 425 8.89 14.43 12.74
C PHE A 425 8.67 15.89 13.13
N ASN A 426 9.36 16.77 12.43
CA ASN A 426 9.18 18.20 12.48
C ASN A 426 9.08 18.69 11.04
N LEU A 427 7.87 18.98 10.59
CA LEU A 427 7.54 19.35 9.23
C LEU A 427 7.06 20.80 9.21
N GLY A 428 7.57 21.58 8.27
CA GLY A 428 7.16 22.94 8.03
C GLY A 428 6.61 23.09 6.62
N VAL A 429 5.44 23.71 6.50
CA VAL A 429 4.87 24.17 5.24
C VAL A 429 4.90 25.69 5.22
N GLN A 430 5.38 26.27 4.13
CA GLN A 430 5.49 27.73 3.95
C GLN A 430 4.79 28.16 2.68
N ASP A 431 4.30 29.40 2.68
CA ASP A 431 3.75 30.07 1.50
C ASP A 431 2.62 29.27 0.81
N LEU A 432 1.81 28.55 1.60
CA LEU A 432 0.73 27.70 1.09
C LEU A 432 -0.45 28.56 0.64
N VAL A 433 -0.92 28.35 -0.59
CA VAL A 433 -2.11 29.00 -1.15
C VAL A 433 -3.19 27.94 -1.39
N VAL A 434 -4.30 28.06 -0.68
CA VAL A 434 -5.42 27.11 -0.69
C VAL A 434 -6.63 27.80 -1.32
N ASN A 435 -7.16 27.25 -2.41
CA ASN A 435 -8.29 27.84 -3.17
C ASN A 435 -8.06 29.32 -3.57
N GLY A 436 -6.81 29.72 -3.81
CA GLY A 436 -6.46 31.12 -4.13
C GLY A 436 -6.27 32.03 -2.91
N VAL A 437 -6.50 31.52 -1.69
CA VAL A 437 -6.32 32.26 -0.43
C VAL A 437 -5.01 31.85 0.24
N GLY A 438 -4.21 32.83 0.66
CA GLY A 438 -2.90 32.62 1.27
C GLY A 438 -2.24 33.92 1.73
N TYR A 439 -1.05 33.90 2.34
CA TYR A 439 -0.10 32.79 2.45
C TYR A 439 -0.16 32.09 3.81
N TYR A 440 -0.49 30.80 3.81
CA TYR A 440 -0.52 29.96 5.00
C TYR A 440 0.87 29.39 5.32
N ASN A 441 1.24 29.38 6.59
CA ASN A 441 2.43 28.74 7.13
C ASN A 441 2.00 27.75 8.21
N ALA A 442 2.44 26.50 8.12
CA ALA A 442 2.13 25.47 9.10
C ALA A 442 3.40 24.84 9.64
N ILE A 443 3.40 24.49 10.93
CA ILE A 443 4.39 23.59 11.52
C ILE A 443 3.66 22.43 12.17
N VAL A 444 4.15 21.22 11.90
CA VAL A 444 3.69 19.98 12.49
C VAL A 444 4.87 19.32 13.17
N ASP A 445 4.83 19.27 14.50
CA ASP A 445 5.79 18.57 15.34
C ASP A 445 5.08 17.41 16.05
N GLY A 446 5.67 16.23 16.01
CA GLY A 446 5.04 15.05 16.60
C GLY A 446 5.90 13.81 16.59
N ALA A 447 5.32 12.73 17.11
CA ALA A 447 5.95 11.43 17.14
C ALA A 447 4.93 10.29 17.00
N PHE A 448 5.36 9.21 16.35
CA PHE A 448 4.69 7.93 16.34
C PHE A 448 5.54 6.92 17.12
N ASN A 449 5.11 6.52 18.31
CA ASN A 449 5.84 5.58 19.18
C ASN A 449 4.87 4.59 19.80
N ASN A 450 5.23 3.31 19.89
CA ASN A 450 4.41 2.26 20.50
C ASN A 450 2.95 2.27 19.99
N HIS A 451 2.79 2.34 18.65
CA HIS A 451 1.50 2.43 17.96
C HIS A 451 0.67 3.68 18.27
N ARG A 452 1.26 4.72 18.86
CA ARG A 452 0.57 5.97 19.17
C ARG A 452 1.18 7.14 18.40
N LEU A 453 0.35 7.86 17.66
CA LEU A 453 0.67 9.11 16.98
C LEU A 453 0.26 10.29 17.87
N ASP A 454 1.21 11.12 18.28
CA ASP A 454 0.96 12.36 19.00
C ASP A 454 1.52 13.55 18.22
N PHE A 455 0.72 14.59 18.03
CA PHE A 455 1.19 15.90 17.56
C PHE A 455 1.42 16.78 18.79
N SER A 456 2.69 17.11 19.07
CA SER A 456 3.09 17.99 20.17
C SER A 456 2.77 19.45 19.88
N ASP A 457 2.88 19.84 18.62
CA ASP A 457 2.53 21.18 18.15
C ASP A 457 2.05 21.14 16.70
N LEU A 458 0.82 21.57 16.46
CA LEU A 458 0.30 21.83 15.12
C LEU A 458 -0.25 23.24 15.12
N TRP A 459 0.41 24.16 14.44
CA TRP A 459 -0.13 25.50 14.25
C TRP A 459 -0.13 25.90 12.79
N VAL A 460 -1.17 26.62 12.41
CA VAL A 460 -1.34 27.23 11.09
C VAL A 460 -1.44 28.73 11.30
N ARG A 461 -0.63 29.47 10.55
CA ARG A 461 -0.65 30.93 10.49
C ARG A 461 -1.06 31.37 9.11
N LEU A 462 -1.94 32.36 9.04
CA LEU A 462 -2.16 33.12 7.81
C LEU A 462 -1.38 34.42 7.95
N ASN A 463 -0.41 34.65 7.07
CA ASN A 463 0.56 35.73 7.21
C ASN A 463 1.33 35.64 8.54
N SER A 464 0.92 36.39 9.56
CA SER A 464 1.54 36.42 10.90
C SER A 464 0.63 35.91 12.01
N ASP A 465 -0.67 35.77 11.76
CA ASP A 465 -1.67 35.48 12.77
C ASP A 465 -1.98 34.00 12.82
N THR A 466 -2.04 33.43 14.04
CA THR A 466 -2.30 32.01 14.23
C THR A 466 -3.80 31.73 14.05
N VAL A 467 -4.16 31.16 12.90
CA VAL A 467 -5.54 30.83 12.52
C VAL A 467 -5.99 29.48 13.08
N ALA A 468 -5.05 28.59 13.40
CA ALA A 468 -5.35 27.33 14.05
C ALA A 468 -4.18 26.90 14.94
N ASN A 469 -4.50 26.40 16.13
CA ASN A 469 -3.63 25.55 16.93
C ASN A 469 -4.37 24.24 17.16
N ALA A 470 -3.69 23.12 16.99
CA ALA A 470 -4.27 21.81 17.11
C ALA A 470 -3.36 20.83 17.86
N LEU A 471 -4.02 19.87 18.51
CA LEU A 471 -3.39 18.74 19.19
C LEU A 471 -4.10 17.48 18.72
N LEU A 472 -3.31 16.45 18.40
CA LEU A 472 -3.80 15.16 17.97
C LEU A 472 -3.10 14.07 18.77
N SER A 473 -3.87 13.07 19.20
CA SER A 473 -3.40 11.82 19.79
C SER A 473 -4.22 10.70 19.18
N TRP A 474 -3.58 9.74 18.52
CA TRP A 474 -4.23 8.56 17.98
C TRP A 474 -3.48 7.30 18.43
N ASP A 475 -4.18 6.41 19.13
CA ASP A 475 -3.67 5.10 19.51
C ASP A 475 -4.19 4.06 18.50
N ALA A 476 -3.29 3.53 17.67
CA ALA A 476 -3.65 2.62 16.58
C ALA A 476 -4.05 1.21 17.06
N VAL A 477 -3.73 0.82 18.30
CA VAL A 477 -4.11 -0.50 18.85
C VAL A 477 -5.55 -0.47 19.36
N SER A 478 -5.91 0.57 20.08
CA SER A 478 -7.28 0.79 20.56
C SER A 478 -8.17 1.51 19.55
N ASP A 479 -7.58 1.96 18.43
CA ASP A 479 -8.17 2.88 17.45
C ASP A 479 -8.79 4.12 18.10
N SER A 480 -8.15 4.69 19.12
CA SER A 480 -8.68 5.83 19.85
C SER A 480 -8.07 7.14 19.37
N LEU A 481 -8.87 7.99 18.73
CA LEU A 481 -8.54 9.34 18.32
C LEU A 481 -8.99 10.35 19.39
N SER A 482 -8.12 11.31 19.68
CA SER A 482 -8.45 12.57 20.35
C SER A 482 -7.80 13.72 19.59
N PHE A 483 -8.63 14.60 19.06
CA PHE A 483 -8.23 15.78 18.31
C PHE A 483 -8.87 17.02 18.90
N ARG A 484 -8.11 18.10 18.99
CA ARG A 484 -8.61 19.41 19.39
C ARG A 484 -7.98 20.47 18.52
N MET A 485 -8.77 21.40 18.03
CA MET A 485 -8.31 22.56 17.28
C MET A 485 -9.00 23.82 17.82
N ASN A 486 -8.28 24.94 17.86
CA ASN A 486 -8.86 26.23 18.22
C ASN A 486 -8.21 27.37 17.43
N GLY A 487 -8.98 28.42 17.25
CA GLY A 487 -8.54 29.72 16.72
C GLY A 487 -9.20 30.82 17.52
N SER A 488 -8.52 31.97 17.65
CA SER A 488 -9.01 33.09 18.44
C SER A 488 -8.70 34.41 17.77
N ASN A 489 -9.68 35.30 17.74
CA ASN A 489 -9.56 36.66 17.19
C ASN A 489 -9.11 36.67 15.71
N LEU A 490 -9.78 35.87 14.88
CA LEU A 490 -9.58 35.80 13.43
C LEU A 490 -10.62 36.66 12.74
N GLU A 491 -10.36 37.17 11.54
CA GLU A 491 -11.43 37.79 10.75
C GLU A 491 -12.21 36.67 10.02
N SER A 492 -13.54 36.65 10.17
CA SER A 492 -14.38 35.56 9.64
C SER A 492 -14.42 35.52 8.11
N ASN A 493 -14.27 36.68 7.47
CA ASN A 493 -14.22 36.85 6.02
C ASN A 493 -13.11 36.00 5.38
N PHE A 494 -11.94 35.83 6.02
CA PHE A 494 -10.87 34.98 5.49
C PHE A 494 -11.26 33.50 5.45
N LEU A 495 -11.94 33.00 6.48
CA LEU A 495 -12.45 31.63 6.46
C LEU A 495 -13.58 31.49 5.46
N ALA A 496 -14.44 32.50 5.33
CA ALA A 496 -15.50 32.52 4.33
C ALA A 496 -14.92 32.47 2.91
N GLU A 497 -13.90 33.26 2.61
CA GLU A 497 -13.19 33.23 1.33
C GLU A 497 -12.52 31.87 1.09
N THR A 498 -11.86 31.30 2.11
CA THR A 498 -11.15 30.01 1.97
C THR A 498 -12.10 28.83 1.78
N ILE A 499 -13.25 28.82 2.46
CA ILE A 499 -14.20 27.71 2.48
C ILE A 499 -15.27 27.85 1.39
N PHE A 500 -15.84 29.06 1.23
CA PHE A 500 -16.97 29.34 0.34
C PHE A 500 -16.56 30.08 -0.95
N GLY A 501 -15.34 30.64 -1.02
CA GLY A 501 -14.90 31.45 -2.16
C GLY A 501 -15.54 32.84 -2.21
N ASP A 502 -16.20 33.27 -1.13
CA ASP A 502 -16.94 34.53 -1.04
C ASP A 502 -16.66 35.19 0.33
N PRO A 503 -15.85 36.27 0.36
CA PRO A 503 -15.52 36.97 1.60
C PRO A 503 -16.69 37.78 2.18
N ASP A 504 -17.69 38.11 1.36
CA ASP A 504 -18.77 39.06 1.70
C ASP A 504 -19.92 38.35 2.45
N VAL A 505 -19.86 37.02 2.57
CA VAL A 505 -20.85 36.21 3.31
C VAL A 505 -20.90 36.62 4.78
N ILE A 506 -19.75 36.78 5.42
CA ILE A 506 -19.66 37.08 6.86
C ILE A 506 -18.35 37.75 7.25
N ASP A 507 -18.46 38.91 7.89
CA ASP A 507 -17.35 39.67 8.46
C ASP A 507 -17.52 39.84 9.97
N GLY A 508 -16.42 39.84 10.73
CA GLY A 508 -16.41 39.93 12.19
C GLY A 508 -15.28 39.14 12.86
N SER A 509 -14.99 39.45 14.14
CA SER A 509 -13.96 38.75 14.93
C SER A 509 -14.44 37.36 15.38
N LEU A 510 -13.86 36.32 14.79
CA LEU A 510 -14.15 34.91 15.01
C LEU A 510 -13.22 34.28 16.04
N SER A 511 -13.80 33.47 16.92
CA SER A 511 -13.11 32.47 17.74
C SER A 511 -13.82 31.13 17.64
N TYR A 512 -13.07 30.03 17.54
CA TYR A 512 -13.65 28.70 17.43
C TYR A 512 -12.87 27.65 18.21
N ALA A 513 -13.55 26.56 18.55
CA ALA A 513 -12.95 25.36 19.13
C ALA A 513 -13.65 24.12 18.57
N ILE A 514 -12.88 23.22 17.97
CA ILE A 514 -13.33 21.94 17.42
C ILE A 514 -12.66 20.81 18.20
N LYS A 515 -13.41 19.74 18.47
CA LYS A 515 -12.92 18.53 19.13
C LYS A 515 -13.45 17.31 18.41
N ALA A 516 -12.60 16.34 18.14
CA ALA A 516 -12.98 15.01 17.66
C ALA A 516 -12.52 13.96 18.65
N ASN A 517 -13.39 13.01 19.04
CA ASN A 517 -12.97 11.86 19.85
C ASN A 517 -13.69 10.59 19.42
N GLY A 518 -13.06 9.43 19.56
CA GLY A 518 -13.67 8.13 19.23
C GLY A 518 -12.79 7.28 18.33
N LEU A 519 -13.40 6.49 17.45
CA LEU A 519 -12.71 5.67 16.46
C LEU A 519 -12.23 6.53 15.29
N LEU A 520 -11.08 6.22 14.67
CA LEU A 520 -10.55 7.03 13.55
C LEU A 520 -11.51 7.04 12.34
N ALA A 521 -12.21 5.93 12.09
CA ALA A 521 -13.17 5.83 10.99
C ALA A 521 -14.49 6.58 11.25
N GLN A 522 -14.85 6.80 12.51
CA GLN A 522 -16.13 7.40 12.93
C GLN A 522 -15.97 8.26 14.19
N PRO A 523 -15.17 9.34 14.16
CA PRO A 523 -14.98 10.18 15.33
C PRO A 523 -16.23 11.04 15.57
N GLN A 524 -16.52 11.33 16.83
CA GLN A 524 -17.55 12.29 17.20
C GLN A 524 -16.97 13.70 17.19
N LEU A 525 -17.36 14.53 16.23
CA LEU A 525 -17.01 15.94 16.19
C LEU A 525 -17.96 16.79 17.04
N THR A 526 -17.38 17.74 17.76
CA THR A 526 -18.08 18.82 18.41
C THR A 526 -17.37 20.14 18.13
N GLY A 527 -18.12 21.18 17.88
CA GLY A 527 -17.60 22.50 17.53
C GLY A 527 -18.32 23.59 18.29
N SER A 528 -17.60 24.65 18.63
CA SER A 528 -18.17 25.92 19.06
C SER A 528 -17.51 27.06 18.31
N LEU A 529 -18.30 27.99 17.81
CA LEU A 529 -17.88 29.20 17.11
C LEU A 529 -18.55 30.41 17.77
N HIS A 530 -17.81 31.50 17.87
CA HIS A 530 -18.29 32.80 18.31
C HIS A 530 -17.75 33.86 17.37
N ILE A 531 -18.64 34.67 16.79
CA ILE A 531 -18.27 35.84 15.99
C ILE A 531 -18.76 37.07 16.74
N GLY A 532 -17.89 38.04 16.96
CA GLY A 532 -18.20 39.32 17.61
C GLY A 532 -19.03 40.24 16.72
N GLU A 533 -18.96 41.55 16.93
CA GLU A 533 -19.66 42.52 16.07
C GLU A 533 -19.16 42.42 14.62
N GLY A 534 -20.09 42.46 13.67
CA GLY A 534 -19.80 42.16 12.28
C GLY A 534 -20.96 42.40 11.31
N HIS A 535 -20.78 41.96 10.07
CA HIS A 535 -21.73 42.08 8.96
C HIS A 535 -22.03 40.70 8.36
N LEU A 536 -23.28 40.44 8.05
CA LEU A 536 -23.74 39.27 7.31
C LEU A 536 -24.33 39.73 5.97
N LEU A 537 -23.88 39.17 4.85
CA LEU A 537 -24.38 39.52 3.50
C LEU A 537 -24.39 41.04 3.23
N ASP A 538 -23.24 41.72 3.43
CA ASP A 538 -22.96 43.16 3.28
C ASP A 538 -23.80 44.18 4.08
N GLU A 539 -25.08 43.92 4.36
CA GLU A 539 -26.00 44.93 4.91
C GLU A 539 -26.45 44.64 6.36
N ASN A 540 -26.43 43.37 6.79
CA ASN A 540 -26.98 42.99 8.10
C ASN A 540 -25.94 43.05 9.21
N VAL A 541 -25.98 44.13 9.99
CA VAL A 541 -25.08 44.31 11.14
C VAL A 541 -25.54 43.50 12.35
N PHE A 542 -24.65 42.73 12.95
CA PHE A 542 -24.92 41.93 14.15
C PHE A 542 -23.94 42.24 15.28
N HIS A 543 -24.38 42.06 16.52
CA HIS A 543 -23.55 42.18 17.74
C HIS A 543 -22.79 40.90 18.07
N GLY A 544 -23.36 39.75 17.73
CA GLY A 544 -22.66 38.50 17.87
C GLY A 544 -23.42 37.29 17.35
N ILE A 545 -22.65 36.31 16.88
CA ILE A 545 -23.12 34.98 16.52
C ILE A 545 -22.46 33.97 17.45
N GLU A 546 -23.23 33.03 17.99
CA GLU A 546 -22.70 31.85 18.68
C GLU A 546 -23.26 30.59 18.06
N LEU A 547 -22.40 29.66 17.68
CA LEU A 547 -22.79 28.36 17.14
C LEU A 547 -22.15 27.25 17.98
N ALA A 548 -22.95 26.29 18.41
CA ALA A 548 -22.48 25.05 19.02
C ALA A 548 -23.06 23.87 18.25
N VAL A 549 -22.20 23.05 17.69
CA VAL A 549 -22.55 21.91 16.83
C VAL A 549 -21.98 20.61 17.36
N ALA A 550 -22.69 19.53 17.05
CA ALA A 550 -22.15 18.18 17.12
C ALA A 550 -22.45 17.49 15.79
N ASP A 551 -21.50 16.72 15.32
CA ASP A 551 -21.65 15.98 14.09
C ASP A 551 -22.25 14.58 14.36
N SER A 552 -22.91 14.05 13.35
CA SER A 552 -23.36 12.65 13.29
C SER A 552 -23.35 12.19 11.84
N LEU A 553 -22.98 10.94 11.61
CA LEU A 553 -23.01 10.35 10.27
C LEU A 553 -24.36 9.69 10.01
N ILE A 554 -24.80 9.71 8.75
CA ILE A 554 -25.86 8.81 8.30
C ILE A 554 -25.43 7.34 8.48
N GLU A 555 -26.39 6.42 8.58
CA GLU A 555 -26.10 4.99 8.73
C GLU A 555 -25.27 4.47 7.54
N GLY A 556 -24.13 3.85 7.82
CA GLY A 556 -23.18 3.38 6.80
C GLY A 556 -22.29 4.47 6.18
N GLY A 557 -22.43 5.73 6.61
CA GLY A 557 -21.62 6.85 6.15
C GLY A 557 -20.15 6.77 6.59
N ASN A 558 -19.27 7.40 5.82
CA ASN A 558 -17.84 7.56 6.12
C ASN A 558 -17.57 9.00 6.55
N PHE A 559 -16.77 9.17 7.60
CA PHE A 559 -16.34 10.48 8.11
C PHE A 559 -15.62 11.37 7.07
N TRP A 560 -14.97 10.79 6.07
CA TRP A 560 -14.26 11.55 5.04
C TRP A 560 -15.18 12.05 3.91
N GLN A 561 -16.47 11.70 3.97
CA GLN A 561 -17.47 12.06 2.98
C GLN A 561 -18.38 13.12 3.58
N ILE A 562 -18.01 14.41 3.41
CA ILE A 562 -18.71 15.59 3.98
C ILE A 562 -20.23 15.55 3.74
N ASP A 563 -20.65 14.96 2.62
CA ASP A 563 -22.04 14.83 2.21
C ASP A 563 -22.84 13.80 3.04
N HIS A 564 -22.17 12.93 3.79
CA HIS A 564 -22.77 11.98 4.74
C HIS A 564 -22.96 12.54 6.16
N HIS A 565 -22.64 13.82 6.38
CA HIS A 565 -22.74 14.44 7.70
C HIS A 565 -24.12 15.06 7.95
N ILE A 566 -24.60 14.89 9.19
CA ILE A 566 -25.74 15.57 9.79
C ILE A 566 -25.21 16.44 10.93
N VAL A 567 -25.33 17.75 10.74
CA VAL A 567 -24.91 18.74 11.73
C VAL A 567 -26.03 18.95 12.73
N ASN A 568 -25.83 18.46 13.96
CA ASN A 568 -26.71 18.75 15.09
C ASN A 568 -26.37 20.12 15.66
N VAL A 569 -27.19 21.11 15.34
CA VAL A 569 -27.12 22.46 15.90
C VAL A 569 -27.66 22.42 17.32
N ARG A 570 -26.77 22.33 18.31
CA ARG A 570 -27.15 22.37 19.73
C ARG A 570 -27.65 23.75 20.12
N ARG A 571 -27.04 24.78 19.53
CA ARG A 571 -27.40 26.19 19.74
C ARG A 571 -26.82 27.04 18.62
N PHE A 572 -27.63 27.88 18.02
CA PHE A 572 -27.20 28.99 17.17
C PHE A 572 -27.88 30.25 17.68
N LEU A 573 -27.12 31.18 18.26
CA LEU A 573 -27.60 32.49 18.70
C LEU A 573 -27.14 33.53 17.69
N TYR A 574 -28.06 34.36 17.23
CA TYR A 574 -27.78 35.52 16.39
C TYR A 574 -28.39 36.75 17.05
N HIS A 575 -27.54 37.71 17.38
CA HIS A 575 -27.92 38.97 18.02
C HIS A 575 -27.79 40.08 16.97
N ASN A 576 -28.90 40.49 16.35
CA ASN A 576 -28.88 41.60 15.41
C ASN A 576 -28.66 42.93 16.16
N ARG A 577 -27.94 43.87 15.53
CA ARG A 577 -27.60 45.17 16.15
C ARG A 577 -28.83 46.02 16.47
N ASP A 578 -29.84 45.96 15.61
CA ASP A 578 -30.90 46.96 15.57
C ASP A 578 -32.27 46.45 15.97
N ALA A 579 -32.46 45.16 16.31
CA ALA A 579 -33.85 44.70 16.41
C ALA A 579 -34.19 43.39 17.14
N TYR A 580 -33.44 42.29 17.02
CA TYR A 580 -33.95 41.00 17.50
C TYR A 580 -32.87 39.96 17.79
N ASP A 581 -33.23 38.99 18.63
CA ASP A 581 -32.42 37.82 18.95
C ASP A 581 -33.05 36.58 18.30
N VAL A 582 -32.23 35.74 17.65
CA VAL A 582 -32.64 34.43 17.13
C VAL A 582 -31.89 33.32 17.85
N ASN A 583 -32.60 32.28 18.25
CA ASN A 583 -32.06 31.03 18.75
C ASN A 583 -32.55 29.86 17.88
N VAL A 584 -31.63 29.16 17.24
CA VAL A 584 -31.91 27.96 16.44
C VAL A 584 -31.31 26.72 17.09
N ALA A 585 -32.07 25.63 17.13
CA ALA A 585 -31.59 24.32 17.56
C ALA A 585 -32.26 23.21 16.74
N GLY A 586 -31.56 22.10 16.53
CA GLY A 586 -32.06 21.00 15.71
C GLY A 586 -30.95 20.29 14.96
N PHE A 587 -31.24 19.80 13.75
CA PHE A 587 -30.24 19.21 12.88
C PHE A 587 -30.47 19.58 11.41
N ILE A 588 -29.39 19.59 10.64
CA ILE A 588 -29.40 19.84 9.20
C ILE A 588 -28.37 18.93 8.52
N GLY A 589 -28.81 18.17 7.52
CA GLY A 589 -27.92 17.40 6.67
C GLY A 589 -27.18 18.26 5.64
N ILE A 590 -25.94 17.90 5.32
CA ILE A 590 -25.12 18.66 4.36
C ILE A 590 -25.57 18.44 2.90
N GLN A 591 -26.16 17.30 2.56
CA GLN A 591 -26.78 17.09 1.24
C GLN A 591 -28.15 17.76 1.12
N GLU A 592 -28.52 18.15 -0.09
CA GLU A 592 -29.82 18.78 -0.36
C GLU A 592 -31.02 17.91 0.01
N TYR A 593 -30.90 16.59 -0.10
CA TYR A 593 -31.96 15.64 0.24
C TYR A 593 -31.85 15.06 1.65
N ALA A 594 -30.77 15.38 2.39
CA ALA A 594 -30.59 14.91 3.74
C ALA A 594 -31.58 15.60 4.70
N PRO A 595 -32.02 14.91 5.76
CA PRO A 595 -33.10 15.38 6.60
C PRO A 595 -32.70 16.63 7.38
N MET A 596 -33.70 17.47 7.66
CA MET A 596 -33.58 18.71 8.42
C MET A 596 -34.76 18.82 9.38
N ASP A 597 -34.51 19.27 10.61
CA ASP A 597 -35.51 19.69 11.59
C ASP A 597 -34.87 20.79 12.45
N LEU A 598 -35.26 22.03 12.21
CA LEU A 598 -34.72 23.22 12.87
C LEU A 598 -35.84 23.96 13.59
N LYS A 599 -35.63 24.22 14.88
CA LYS A 599 -36.51 25.02 15.72
C LYS A 599 -35.91 26.40 15.89
N VAL A 600 -36.59 27.40 15.34
CA VAL A 600 -36.20 28.80 15.33
C VAL A 600 -37.05 29.54 16.35
N ASN A 601 -36.42 30.27 17.26
CA ASN A 601 -37.07 31.14 18.22
C ASN A 601 -36.51 32.54 18.06
N ALA A 602 -37.31 33.51 17.63
CA ALA A 602 -36.92 34.91 17.54
C ALA A 602 -37.69 35.77 18.55
N ARG A 603 -37.06 36.83 19.07
CA ARG A 603 -37.67 37.81 19.97
C ARG A 603 -37.18 39.21 19.68
N GLY A 604 -38.07 40.20 19.84
CA GLY A 604 -37.79 41.61 19.60
C GLY A 604 -38.56 42.08 18.38
N ASN A 605 -37.92 42.84 17.50
CA ASN A 605 -38.49 43.27 16.24
C ASN A 605 -38.41 42.15 15.19
N VAL A 606 -39.24 41.13 15.37
CA VAL A 606 -39.31 39.92 14.53
C VAL A 606 -39.73 40.19 13.07
N LEU A 607 -40.21 41.40 12.78
CA LEU A 607 -40.56 41.84 11.43
C LEU A 607 -39.42 42.61 10.73
N ALA A 608 -38.25 42.78 11.38
CA ALA A 608 -37.12 43.56 10.88
C ALA A 608 -36.63 43.15 9.49
N GLU A 609 -36.72 41.86 9.16
CA GLU A 609 -36.22 41.28 7.90
C GLU A 609 -37.22 41.41 6.73
N LEU A 610 -38.47 41.79 6.98
CA LEU A 610 -39.48 41.93 5.92
C LEU A 610 -39.07 42.85 4.75
N PRO A 611 -38.40 44.00 4.97
CA PRO A 611 -37.95 44.88 3.88
C PRO A 611 -36.96 44.20 2.92
N GLN A 612 -36.15 43.26 3.41
CA GLN A 612 -35.20 42.50 2.58
C GLN A 612 -35.90 41.42 1.74
N ILE A 613 -36.96 40.82 2.28
CA ILE A 613 -37.76 39.82 1.57
C ILE A 613 -38.68 40.48 0.54
N LEU A 614 -39.35 41.56 0.94
CA LEU A 614 -40.31 42.32 0.15
C LEU A 614 -40.10 43.82 0.40
N PRO A 615 -39.42 44.55 -0.51
CA PRO A 615 -39.10 45.99 -0.37
C PRO A 615 -40.30 46.91 -0.17
N TYR A 616 -41.52 46.40 -0.37
CA TYR A 616 -42.77 47.07 -0.06
C TYR A 616 -42.88 47.45 1.43
N PHE A 617 -42.31 46.68 2.36
CA PHE A 617 -42.32 47.00 3.78
C PHE A 617 -41.14 47.91 4.14
N ILE A 618 -41.39 48.98 4.90
CA ILE A 618 -40.37 49.97 5.27
C ILE A 618 -40.33 50.16 6.80
N ASP A 619 -39.11 50.14 7.37
CA ASP A 619 -38.79 50.43 8.78
C ASP A 619 -39.79 49.80 9.78
N PRO A 620 -40.00 48.47 9.72
CA PRO A 620 -40.82 47.79 10.72
C PRO A 620 -40.17 47.93 12.09
N LYS A 621 -40.97 48.27 13.09
CA LYS A 621 -40.58 48.33 14.50
C LYS A 621 -41.62 47.59 15.31
N THR A 622 -41.22 46.50 15.95
CA THR A 622 -42.15 45.62 16.67
C THR A 622 -41.53 45.10 17.98
N ASP A 623 -42.37 44.81 18.97
CA ASP A 623 -42.03 43.88 20.05
C ASP A 623 -42.87 42.61 19.87
N GLY A 624 -42.20 41.51 19.59
CA GLY A 624 -42.83 40.25 19.24
C GLY A 624 -41.96 39.04 19.51
N LYS A 625 -42.58 37.88 19.29
CA LYS A 625 -41.95 36.56 19.37
C LYS A 625 -42.37 35.76 18.16
N LEU A 626 -41.43 35.02 17.61
CA LEU A 626 -41.65 34.05 16.55
C LEU A 626 -41.10 32.72 17.02
N TYR A 627 -41.92 31.68 17.02
CA TYR A 627 -41.46 30.31 16.99
C TYR A 627 -41.75 29.75 15.61
N ALA A 628 -40.79 29.08 15.00
CA ALA A 628 -40.97 28.35 13.76
C ALA A 628 -40.24 27.01 13.82
N ARG A 629 -40.84 25.96 13.25
CA ARG A 629 -40.19 24.67 13.04
C ARG A 629 -40.12 24.38 11.55
N ILE A 630 -38.91 24.20 11.05
CA ILE A 630 -38.61 23.95 9.65
C ILE A 630 -38.12 22.50 9.52
N VAL A 631 -38.85 21.67 8.79
CA VAL A 631 -38.56 20.24 8.58
C VAL A 631 -38.26 19.96 7.10
N GLY A 632 -38.08 18.69 6.73
CA GLY A 632 -37.90 18.26 5.35
C GLY A 632 -36.44 18.04 5.02
N SER A 633 -35.95 18.66 3.94
CA SER A 633 -34.54 18.60 3.54
C SER A 633 -34.02 19.98 3.14
N ARG A 634 -32.71 20.15 3.00
CA ARG A 634 -32.15 21.48 2.64
C ARG A 634 -32.62 21.98 1.27
N GLY A 635 -32.82 21.07 0.31
CA GLY A 635 -33.33 21.38 -1.03
C GLY A 635 -34.85 21.50 -1.12
N ASN A 636 -35.58 21.06 -0.09
CA ASN A 636 -37.02 21.23 0.02
C ASN A 636 -37.44 21.48 1.49
N PRO A 637 -37.15 22.68 2.02
CA PRO A 637 -37.50 23.03 3.38
C PRO A 637 -39.01 23.23 3.51
N LEU A 638 -39.62 22.62 4.53
CA LEU A 638 -41.06 22.71 4.80
C LEU A 638 -41.28 23.36 6.17
N LEU A 639 -42.24 24.29 6.24
CA LEU A 639 -42.62 24.97 7.47
C LEU A 639 -43.73 24.17 8.17
N ASP A 640 -43.41 23.52 9.28
CA ASP A 640 -44.28 22.57 9.98
C ASP A 640 -45.07 23.21 11.13
N GLU A 641 -44.48 24.19 11.82
CA GLU A 641 -45.12 24.87 12.95
C GLU A 641 -44.71 26.35 12.96
N ILE A 642 -45.65 27.24 13.29
CA ILE A 642 -45.41 28.68 13.44
C ILE A 642 -46.25 29.20 14.61
N ASP A 643 -45.67 30.04 15.47
CA ASP A 643 -46.39 30.89 16.42
C ASP A 643 -45.77 32.29 16.38
N LEU A 644 -46.43 33.22 15.68
CA LEU A 644 -46.01 34.61 15.54
C LEU A 644 -46.93 35.51 16.36
N GLN A 645 -46.34 36.23 17.31
CA GLN A 645 -47.01 37.19 18.16
C GLN A 645 -46.33 38.54 18.08
N VAL A 646 -47.07 39.58 17.72
CA VAL A 646 -46.65 40.99 17.79
C VAL A 646 -47.64 41.73 18.67
N TYR A 647 -47.15 42.49 19.65
CA TYR A 647 -48.02 43.15 20.63
C TYR A 647 -48.17 44.66 20.40
N ASP A 648 -47.12 45.29 19.90
CA ASP A 648 -47.09 46.71 19.58
C ASP A 648 -46.09 46.94 18.45
N GLY A 649 -46.60 47.25 17.27
CA GLY A 649 -45.79 47.44 16.08
C GLY A 649 -46.15 48.67 15.26
N SER A 650 -45.19 49.17 14.51
CA SER A 650 -45.38 50.17 13.47
C SER A 650 -44.61 49.78 12.22
N MET A 651 -45.14 50.14 11.05
CA MET A 651 -44.53 49.83 9.77
C MET A 651 -45.01 50.85 8.74
N ALA A 652 -44.08 51.31 7.91
CA ALA A 652 -44.40 52.09 6.73
C ALA A 652 -44.40 51.17 5.50
N PHE A 653 -44.96 51.66 4.39
CA PHE A 653 -45.04 50.92 3.15
C PHE A 653 -44.57 51.77 1.98
N ASP A 654 -43.91 51.16 1.00
CA ASP A 654 -43.60 51.81 -0.26
C ASP A 654 -44.85 51.84 -1.14
N GLY A 655 -45.57 52.97 -1.14
CA GLY A 655 -46.74 53.18 -2.01
C GLY A 655 -47.99 53.73 -1.32
N VAL A 656 -49.16 53.17 -1.66
CA VAL A 656 -50.49 53.77 -1.41
C VAL A 656 -51.01 53.53 0.01
N VAL A 657 -50.51 52.52 0.72
CA VAL A 657 -50.97 52.18 2.07
C VAL A 657 -50.33 53.13 3.09
N PRO A 658 -51.10 53.92 3.84
CA PRO A 658 -50.55 54.77 4.89
C PRO A 658 -49.81 53.96 5.97
N PRO A 659 -48.83 54.54 6.67
CA PRO A 659 -48.15 53.86 7.77
C PRO A 659 -49.14 53.33 8.82
N ILE A 660 -48.86 52.14 9.34
CA ILE A 660 -49.64 51.51 10.39
C ILE A 660 -48.97 51.68 11.74
N THR A 661 -49.79 51.81 12.78
CA THR A 661 -49.35 51.90 14.20
C THR A 661 -50.20 50.98 15.08
N ASN A 662 -49.71 50.64 16.28
CA ASN A 662 -50.33 49.69 17.20
C ASN A 662 -50.65 48.32 16.55
N LEU A 663 -49.77 47.86 15.66
CA LEU A 663 -49.89 46.57 14.99
C LEU A 663 -49.85 45.43 16.03
N LYS A 664 -50.86 44.57 15.99
CA LYS A 664 -50.97 43.34 16.74
C LYS A 664 -51.14 42.18 15.78
N VAL A 665 -50.31 41.15 15.91
CA VAL A 665 -50.33 39.97 15.06
C VAL A 665 -50.41 38.73 15.96
N ASP A 666 -51.33 37.83 15.67
CA ASP A 666 -51.45 36.49 16.24
C ASP A 666 -51.72 35.52 15.08
N VAL A 667 -50.66 34.85 14.65
CA VAL A 667 -50.66 33.90 13.54
C VAL A 667 -50.10 32.58 14.04
N LYS A 668 -50.82 31.49 13.80
CA LYS A 668 -50.43 30.15 14.25
C LYS A 668 -50.60 29.10 13.17
N LEU A 669 -49.56 28.31 12.92
CA LEU A 669 -49.61 27.04 12.19
C LEU A 669 -49.31 25.93 13.20
N SER A 670 -50.21 24.96 13.34
CA SER A 670 -49.98 23.82 14.25
C SER A 670 -49.15 22.74 13.56
N GLU A 671 -48.40 21.97 14.34
CA GLU A 671 -47.57 20.85 13.84
C GLU A 671 -48.40 19.89 12.94
N ASN A 672 -47.87 19.54 11.77
CA ASN A 672 -48.52 18.71 10.74
C ASN A 672 -49.86 19.27 10.19
N ASP A 673 -50.14 20.55 10.40
CA ASP A 673 -51.28 21.24 9.78
C ASP A 673 -50.83 21.93 8.48
N ASN A 674 -51.76 22.18 7.56
CA ASN A 674 -51.53 23.02 6.40
C ASN A 674 -52.26 24.37 6.52
N PHE A 675 -53.12 24.53 7.52
CA PHE A 675 -53.91 25.74 7.70
C PHE A 675 -53.24 26.72 8.66
N ILE A 676 -52.90 27.91 8.15
CA ILE A 676 -52.37 29.00 8.97
C ILE A 676 -53.56 29.73 9.60
N HIS A 677 -53.71 29.66 10.92
CA HIS A 677 -54.69 30.43 11.65
C HIS A 677 -54.21 31.87 11.85
N ILE A 678 -54.77 32.81 11.08
CA ILE A 678 -54.64 34.25 11.33
C ILE A 678 -55.76 34.66 12.27
N ARG A 679 -55.51 34.57 13.59
CA ARG A 679 -56.51 34.92 14.61
C ARG A 679 -56.78 36.42 14.66
N ASN A 680 -55.71 37.20 14.51
CA ASN A 680 -55.79 38.65 14.51
C ASN A 680 -54.55 39.27 13.86
N ILE A 681 -54.74 40.09 12.83
CA ILE A 681 -53.80 41.14 12.44
C ILE A 681 -54.57 42.44 12.56
N GLU A 682 -54.27 43.25 13.56
CA GLU A 682 -55.00 44.48 13.85
C GLU A 682 -54.04 45.65 13.90
N ALA A 683 -54.38 46.75 13.25
CA ALA A 683 -53.58 47.97 13.30
C ALA A 683 -54.43 49.24 13.15
N LEU A 684 -53.81 50.40 13.40
CA LEU A 684 -54.35 51.70 13.09
C LEU A 684 -53.76 52.23 11.78
N VAL A 685 -54.60 52.37 10.76
CA VAL A 685 -54.30 53.03 9.48
C VAL A 685 -54.87 54.44 9.53
N GLN A 686 -54.02 55.47 9.53
CA GLN A 686 -54.45 56.88 9.71
C GLN A 686 -55.36 57.10 10.94
N GLY A 687 -55.10 56.38 12.03
CA GLY A 687 -55.89 56.45 13.26
C GLY A 687 -57.22 55.67 13.23
N ARG A 688 -57.56 54.99 12.13
CA ARG A 688 -58.72 54.11 12.04
C ARG A 688 -58.32 52.64 12.17
N ARG A 689 -59.13 51.87 12.87
CA ARG A 689 -58.90 50.43 13.06
C ARG A 689 -59.11 49.68 11.75
N ALA A 690 -58.13 48.85 11.39
CA ALA A 690 -58.23 47.83 10.36
C ALA A 690 -57.85 46.48 10.97
N ARG A 691 -58.56 45.43 10.59
CA ARG A 691 -58.36 44.07 11.09
C ARG A 691 -58.43 43.05 9.96
N ILE A 692 -57.45 42.16 9.91
CA ILE A 692 -57.39 41.01 8.99
C ILE A 692 -57.41 39.72 9.82
N TYR A 693 -58.21 38.77 9.40
CA TYR A 693 -58.23 37.39 9.91
C TYR A 693 -58.68 36.45 8.80
N ASN A 694 -58.54 35.14 9.00
CA ASN A 694 -59.08 34.15 8.07
C ASN A 694 -60.16 33.26 8.68
N GLN A 695 -61.00 32.72 7.81
CA GLN A 695 -62.08 31.79 8.16
C GLN A 695 -62.10 30.61 7.18
N PRO A 696 -62.48 29.40 7.62
CA PRO A 696 -62.46 28.21 6.78
C PRO A 696 -63.37 28.26 5.55
N SER A 697 -64.47 29.01 5.64
CA SER A 697 -65.40 29.19 4.53
C SER A 697 -66.26 30.42 4.77
N VAL A 698 -66.42 31.27 3.77
CA VAL A 698 -67.35 32.40 3.80
C VAL A 698 -68.37 32.21 2.70
N THR A 699 -69.66 32.27 3.06
CA THR A 699 -70.75 32.31 2.10
C THR A 699 -71.13 33.77 1.86
N THR A 700 -71.02 34.24 0.63
CA THR A 700 -71.42 35.59 0.22
C THR A 700 -72.93 35.77 0.31
N THR A 701 -73.41 37.01 0.29
CA THR A 701 -74.85 37.35 0.40
C THR A 701 -75.72 36.78 -0.73
N ASP A 702 -75.12 36.37 -1.85
CA ASP A 702 -75.75 35.69 -2.99
C ASP A 702 -75.62 34.16 -2.93
N GLY A 703 -75.07 33.60 -1.84
CA GLY A 703 -75.03 32.17 -1.57
C GLY A 703 -73.82 31.42 -2.13
N GLN A 704 -72.84 32.11 -2.74
CA GLN A 704 -71.60 31.47 -3.21
C GLN A 704 -70.63 31.26 -2.05
N VAL A 705 -69.92 30.13 -2.05
CA VAL A 705 -68.83 29.87 -1.09
C VAL A 705 -67.54 30.37 -1.73
N LEU A 706 -66.83 31.27 -1.06
CA LEU A 706 -65.53 31.76 -1.53
C LEU A 706 -64.51 30.63 -1.51
N GLU A 707 -63.71 30.53 -2.57
CA GLU A 707 -62.63 29.56 -2.66
C GLU A 707 -61.49 29.92 -1.68
N PRO A 708 -60.89 28.92 -1.03
CA PRO A 708 -59.77 29.14 -0.12
C PRO A 708 -58.52 29.56 -0.89
N TRP A 709 -57.71 30.43 -0.28
CA TRP A 709 -56.43 30.83 -0.85
C TRP A 709 -55.33 29.85 -0.44
N PHE A 710 -54.97 28.97 -1.36
CA PHE A 710 -53.92 27.97 -1.18
C PHE A 710 -52.63 28.38 -1.91
N PHE A 711 -51.49 28.31 -1.21
CA PHE A 711 -50.16 28.50 -1.78
C PHE A 711 -49.54 27.15 -2.09
N GLU A 712 -49.71 26.69 -3.33
CA GLU A 712 -49.25 25.37 -3.79
C GLU A 712 -47.75 25.13 -3.56
N ASP A 713 -46.92 26.16 -3.80
CA ASP A 713 -45.45 26.06 -3.73
C ASP A 713 -44.91 25.75 -2.33
N VAL A 714 -45.65 26.12 -1.27
CA VAL A 714 -45.24 25.91 0.13
C VAL A 714 -46.22 25.04 0.90
N GLY A 715 -47.29 24.56 0.25
CA GLY A 715 -48.30 23.69 0.85
C GLY A 715 -49.14 24.35 1.95
N LEU A 716 -49.24 25.68 1.96
CA LEU A 716 -49.91 26.45 3.02
C LEU A 716 -51.29 26.95 2.57
N ASN A 717 -52.29 26.82 3.43
CA ASN A 717 -53.66 27.27 3.23
C ASN A 717 -53.97 28.47 4.12
N LEU A 718 -54.40 29.59 3.52
CA LEU A 718 -54.90 30.77 4.24
C LEU A 718 -56.44 30.81 4.29
N ASP A 719 -57.15 29.87 3.66
CA ASP A 719 -58.59 29.90 3.42
C ASP A 719 -59.07 31.30 2.94
N VAL A 720 -60.19 31.79 3.49
CA VAL A 720 -60.78 33.07 3.08
C VAL A 720 -60.31 34.18 4.03
N LEU A 721 -59.53 35.12 3.50
CA LEU A 721 -59.14 36.34 4.23
C LEU A 721 -60.30 37.33 4.30
N SER A 722 -60.60 37.81 5.49
CA SER A 722 -61.57 38.86 5.76
C SER A 722 -60.86 40.12 6.20
N LEU A 723 -61.24 41.27 5.63
CA LEU A 723 -60.78 42.59 6.03
C LEU A 723 -61.95 43.36 6.66
N GLU A 724 -61.81 43.71 7.94
CA GLU A 724 -62.72 44.60 8.66
C GLU A 724 -62.07 45.98 8.79
N THR A 725 -62.78 47.02 8.32
CA THR A 725 -62.40 48.42 8.51
C THR A 725 -63.44 49.12 9.37
N ALA A 726 -63.03 50.07 10.20
CA ALA A 726 -63.97 50.95 10.89
C ALA A 726 -64.64 51.89 9.89
N GLU A 727 -65.98 52.00 9.93
CA GLU A 727 -66.76 52.99 9.16
C GLU A 727 -66.29 54.44 9.41
#